data_AF-A0A667ZDS9-F1
#
_entry.id   AF-A0A667ZDS9-F1
#
_cell.length_a   1.000
_cell.length_b   1.000
_cell.length_c   1.000
_cell.angle_alpha   90.00
_cell.angle_beta   90.00
_cell.angle_gamma   90.00
#
_symmetry.space_group_name_H-M   'P 1'
#
loop_
_entity.id
_entity.type
_entity.pdbx_description
1 polymer ?
#
loop_
_entity_poly.entity_id
_entity_poly.type
_entity_poly.pdbx_seq_one_letter_code
_entity_poly.pdbx_strand_id
1 'polypeptide(L)'
;MNGEMETSSLLWLSSRFHVITVWAQDDLLKLLEAMKVALPQKDLTKYKTSESHLDWQKVAFNSYTAEMCKQKWQEVSKEIRKFRTLTELIVDAQDYIKNPYKGKKLKKHPDFPKKPLTPYFRFFMEKRAKYAKLHPEMSNLDLTKILSKKYRELPDKKKKKYVEDFLRDKEAFVQSMLKFREEHPDLVESMTKKGSNVPEKPKTPQQLWYNHEKKAFLKSHPDVSHDIKESLGKQWTQLSDKKRLKWITKSLEQQKQYEETMREYIQQHPELNMTQGDIVKSTLTKAERQLKDKSDGRPDKPPPNGYSMFCAELMSSMKDVPSTERMVMCSQRWKLLKQSEKDSYQKRCEQRKKEYEIEMNRLPSHTHMSIFSLFYPCLILHCSPLQASPEKPKRPISAMFIFSEEKRPKLQQERPDLSDSELTRLLARMWNELSDKKKEKYKRLETVLKAESMKKEKEDRSRLPDPPKTAQDIWQQSVIGDYLARFKNDRPKAQKAMEATWNTMEKKEKIMWIKKAAEDQKRYDRDLCEMRSPATAIASGKKMKFEGEPKKPPSNGYQKFSQEMLSNGELNHLPMKERMTEIGGRWQRLPQKEKDRYKKIAEEKQKQYKVQLEQWLASLSSQERNTYKEYNSQVSQSFHTIMASMPLAPSHIVSQEKASSEADTSSEEDDDDDDVSANDDDDDDDDDDDDEDEDDDEAEDKENKSEDSSSESSSAETSDSDSD
;
A
#
# COMPACT_ATOMS: atom_id res chain seq x y z
N MET A 1 52.89 64.33 30.79
CA MET A 1 51.56 64.42 31.42
C MET A 1 50.54 64.07 30.36
N ASN A 2 49.76 63.01 30.64
CA ASN A 2 48.32 62.86 30.41
C ASN A 2 47.81 63.03 28.96
N GLY A 3 46.98 62.14 28.40
CA GLY A 3 46.28 60.99 29.00
C GLY A 3 44.87 60.88 28.42
N GLU A 4 44.33 59.65 28.37
CA GLU A 4 42.89 59.35 28.32
C GLU A 4 42.05 59.94 27.17
N MET A 5 41.97 59.21 26.03
CA MET A 5 40.72 59.19 25.22
C MET A 5 40.51 57.97 24.29
N GLU A 6 41.27 56.88 24.41
CA GLU A 6 41.17 55.71 23.50
C GLU A 6 40.20 54.58 23.94
N THR A 7 39.36 54.79 24.95
CA THR A 7 38.50 53.73 25.52
C THR A 7 37.02 53.84 25.19
N SER A 8 36.62 54.58 24.14
CA SER A 8 35.20 54.82 23.81
C SER A 8 34.73 54.38 22.42
N SER A 9 35.63 53.91 21.53
CA SER A 9 35.27 53.48 20.16
C SER A 9 35.14 51.95 19.96
N LEU A 10 35.35 51.15 21.01
CA LEU A 10 35.31 49.67 20.95
C LEU A 10 33.99 49.04 21.46
N LEU A 11 32.92 49.84 21.60
CA LEU A 11 31.60 49.35 22.05
C LEU A 11 30.49 49.39 20.98
N TRP A 12 30.82 49.70 19.72
CA TRP A 12 29.87 49.66 18.59
C TRP A 12 30.13 48.57 17.53
N LEU A 13 31.13 47.70 17.75
CA LEU A 13 31.45 46.55 16.88
C LEU A 13 31.38 45.20 17.61
N SER A 14 30.41 45.04 18.52
CA SER A 14 30.16 43.78 19.24
C SER A 14 28.71 43.31 19.16
N SER A 15 28.01 43.59 18.05
CA SER A 15 26.63 43.10 17.86
C SER A 15 26.24 42.89 16.39
N ARG A 16 26.95 41.97 15.71
CA ARG A 16 26.49 41.12 14.57
C ARG A 16 27.66 40.41 13.88
N PHE A 17 28.37 39.56 14.62
CA PHE A 17 29.05 38.41 14.03
C PHE A 17 28.46 37.14 14.64
N HIS A 18 27.40 36.63 14.01
CA HIS A 18 27.12 35.21 14.12
C HIS A 18 28.28 34.50 13.43
N VAL A 19 29.26 34.07 14.22
CA VAL A 19 30.33 33.21 13.72
C VAL A 19 29.66 31.95 13.20
N ILE A 20 29.63 31.77 11.89
CA ILE A 20 29.21 30.51 11.27
C ILE A 20 30.31 29.50 11.60
N THR A 21 30.23 28.88 12.78
CA THR A 21 31.04 27.72 13.11
C THR A 21 30.64 26.61 12.13
N VAL A 22 31.46 26.43 11.11
CA VAL A 22 31.40 25.29 10.20
C VAL A 22 31.74 24.06 11.03
N TRP A 23 30.78 23.15 11.18
CA TRP A 23 31.02 21.88 11.87
C TRP A 23 31.71 20.91 10.91
N ALA A 24 32.69 20.17 11.41
CA ALA A 24 33.30 19.09 10.65
C ALA A 24 32.27 17.99 10.35
N GLN A 25 32.42 17.32 9.21
CA GLN A 25 31.54 16.23 8.78
C GLN A 25 31.42 15.13 9.85
N ASP A 26 32.54 14.78 10.49
CA ASP A 26 32.59 13.80 11.58
C ASP A 26 31.78 14.23 12.81
N ASP A 27 31.75 15.53 13.14
CA ASP A 27 30.98 16.03 14.28
C ASP A 27 29.48 16.13 13.95
N LEU A 28 29.12 16.40 12.70
CA LEU A 28 27.75 16.24 12.23
C LEU A 28 27.28 14.78 12.27
N LEU A 29 28.15 13.81 11.94
CA LEU A 29 27.84 12.38 12.07
C LEU A 29 27.77 11.93 13.54
N LYS A 30 28.63 12.44 14.43
CA LYS A 30 28.55 12.21 15.88
C LYS A 30 27.26 12.77 16.48
N LEU A 31 26.82 13.96 16.06
CA LEU A 31 25.52 14.53 16.44
C LEU A 31 24.38 13.56 16.13
N LEU A 32 24.35 13.03 14.91
CA LEU A 32 23.31 12.11 14.46
C LEU A 32 23.34 10.76 15.20
N GLU A 33 24.52 10.23 15.51
CA GLU A 33 24.61 9.01 16.32
C GLU A 33 24.23 9.27 17.79
N ALA A 34 24.59 10.43 18.37
CA ALA A 34 24.16 10.84 19.71
C ALA A 34 22.63 11.01 19.79
N MET A 35 22.01 11.62 18.77
CA MET A 35 20.55 11.68 18.65
C MET A 35 19.91 10.29 18.58
N LYS A 36 20.49 9.37 17.79
CA LYS A 36 20.01 7.99 17.65
C LYS A 36 20.14 7.18 18.94
N VAL A 37 21.20 7.38 19.73
CA VAL A 37 21.39 6.76 21.06
C VAL A 37 20.44 7.36 22.10
N ALA A 38 20.10 8.65 21.99
CA ALA A 38 19.13 9.32 22.86
C ALA A 38 17.66 8.94 22.55
N LEU A 39 17.39 8.26 21.43
CA LEU A 39 16.05 7.82 21.05
C LEU A 39 15.69 6.43 21.60
N PRO A 40 14.39 6.13 21.82
CA PRO A 40 13.94 4.78 22.10
C PRO A 40 14.31 3.82 20.97
N GLN A 41 14.76 2.61 21.30
CA GLN A 41 15.20 1.59 20.33
C GLN A 41 14.09 1.09 19.35
N LYS A 42 12.86 1.58 19.51
CA LYS A 42 11.76 1.49 18.54
C LYS A 42 11.01 2.82 18.51
N ASP A 43 11.49 3.75 17.69
CA ASP A 43 10.79 4.98 17.36
C ASP A 43 9.60 4.66 16.44
N LEU A 44 8.40 5.04 16.88
CA LEU A 44 7.12 4.73 16.25
C LEU A 44 6.22 5.96 16.13
N THR A 45 6.72 7.11 16.59
CA THR A 45 6.03 8.39 16.60
C THR A 45 6.44 9.24 15.40
N LYS A 46 5.59 10.18 15.00
CA LYS A 46 5.93 11.16 13.95
C LYS A 46 7.16 11.96 14.41
N TYR A 47 8.11 12.25 13.51
CA TYR A 47 9.42 12.81 13.91
C TYR A 47 9.32 14.04 14.84
N LYS A 48 8.39 14.98 14.60
CA LYS A 48 8.18 16.19 15.44
C LYS A 48 7.92 15.85 16.92
N THR A 49 7.21 14.75 17.19
CA THR A 49 6.91 14.28 18.55
C THR A 49 8.14 13.63 19.20
N SER A 50 8.91 12.85 18.43
CA SER A 50 10.17 12.27 18.91
C SER A 50 11.23 13.35 19.15
N GLU A 51 11.26 14.40 18.32
CA GLU A 51 12.13 15.57 18.40
C GLU A 51 11.82 16.47 19.60
N SER A 52 10.53 16.72 19.90
CA SER A 52 10.14 17.54 21.05
C SER A 52 10.38 16.85 22.40
N HIS A 53 10.47 15.52 22.40
CA HIS A 53 10.79 14.71 23.58
C HIS A 53 12.27 14.30 23.66
N LEU A 54 13.11 14.74 22.71
CA LEU A 54 14.54 14.43 22.70
C LEU A 54 15.27 15.20 23.81
N ASP A 55 16.03 14.48 24.63
CA ASP A 55 16.84 15.09 25.69
C ASP A 55 18.16 15.63 25.11
N TRP A 56 18.13 16.87 24.65
CA TRP A 56 19.28 17.53 24.04
C TRP A 56 20.51 17.65 24.95
N GLN A 57 20.36 17.52 26.29
CA GLN A 57 21.50 17.46 27.21
C GLN A 57 22.27 16.14 27.09
N LYS A 58 21.60 15.05 26.70
CA LYS A 58 22.25 13.76 26.37
C LYS A 58 22.79 13.70 24.94
N VAL A 59 22.34 14.61 24.07
CA VAL A 59 22.81 14.74 22.68
C VAL A 59 24.04 15.66 22.58
N ALA A 60 24.27 16.53 23.57
CA ALA A 60 25.47 17.35 23.68
C ALA A 60 26.75 16.49 23.77
N PHE A 61 27.79 16.88 23.03
CA PHE A 61 29.06 16.15 22.97
C PHE A 61 30.23 17.11 22.71
N ASN A 62 31.45 16.69 23.09
CA ASN A 62 32.66 17.51 23.02
C ASN A 62 32.46 18.89 23.67
N SER A 63 32.75 19.97 22.95
CA SER A 63 32.54 21.37 23.34
C SER A 63 31.21 21.95 22.85
N TYR A 64 30.33 21.14 22.24
CA TYR A 64 29.07 21.60 21.68
C TYR A 64 27.94 21.47 22.72
N THR A 65 27.26 22.58 22.99
CA THR A 65 26.14 22.62 23.93
C THR A 65 24.87 22.03 23.30
N ALA A 66 23.93 21.63 24.15
CA ALA A 66 22.62 21.10 23.75
C ALA A 66 21.89 21.98 22.72
N GLU A 67 21.97 23.31 22.86
CA GLU A 67 21.31 24.24 21.93
C GLU A 67 22.03 24.33 20.58
N MET A 68 23.37 24.23 20.55
CA MET A 68 24.13 24.17 19.29
C MET A 68 23.83 22.88 18.52
N CYS A 69 23.75 21.74 19.22
CA CYS A 69 23.33 20.45 18.64
C CYS A 69 21.93 20.53 18.03
N LYS A 70 20.98 21.14 18.75
CA LYS A 70 19.60 21.35 18.30
C LYS A 70 19.50 22.29 17.09
N GLN A 71 20.23 23.40 17.09
CA GLN A 71 20.28 24.34 15.96
C GLN A 71 20.86 23.66 14.71
N LYS A 72 21.93 22.87 14.85
CA LYS A 72 22.52 22.13 13.73
C LYS A 72 21.65 21.01 13.20
N TRP A 73 20.92 20.31 14.08
CA TRP A 73 19.87 19.38 13.64
C TRP A 73 18.79 20.11 12.82
N GLN A 74 18.30 21.26 13.28
CA GLN A 74 17.30 22.04 12.55
C GLN A 74 17.79 22.46 11.15
N GLU A 75 19.05 22.87 11.02
CA GLU A 75 19.69 23.18 9.75
C GLU A 75 19.70 21.97 8.80
N VAL A 76 20.25 20.83 9.24
CA VAL A 76 20.29 19.58 8.44
C VAL A 76 18.88 19.09 8.09
N SER A 77 17.93 19.19 9.02
CA SER A 77 16.55 18.73 8.83
C SER A 77 15.81 19.47 7.71
N LYS A 78 16.21 20.69 7.33
CA LYS A 78 15.61 21.45 6.22
C LYS A 78 15.90 20.83 4.86
N GLU A 79 17.05 20.18 4.72
CA GLU A 79 17.57 19.67 3.45
C GLU A 79 17.09 18.24 3.12
N ILE A 80 16.40 17.58 4.07
CA ILE A 80 15.86 16.23 3.96
C ILE A 80 14.31 16.22 3.93
N ARG A 81 13.73 15.14 3.40
CA ARG A 81 12.27 15.02 3.24
C ARG A 81 11.59 14.70 4.58
N LYS A 82 10.76 15.64 5.07
CA LYS A 82 10.14 15.64 6.42
C LYS A 82 8.92 14.72 6.60
N PHE A 83 8.97 13.49 6.08
CA PHE A 83 7.88 12.51 6.19
C PHE A 83 8.46 11.16 6.63
N ARG A 84 8.46 10.84 7.94
CA ARG A 84 8.73 9.53 8.60
C ARG A 84 8.90 9.68 10.13
N THR A 85 9.40 8.63 10.80
CA THR A 85 9.96 8.62 12.15
C THR A 85 11.28 9.41 12.23
N LEU A 86 11.70 9.86 13.43
CA LEU A 86 12.96 10.59 13.59
C LEU A 86 14.18 9.69 13.34
N THR A 87 14.07 8.40 13.66
CA THR A 87 15.12 7.40 13.37
C THR A 87 15.39 7.25 11.87
N GLU A 88 14.37 7.26 11.02
CA GLU A 88 14.55 7.24 9.56
C GLU A 88 15.08 8.57 9.03
N LEU A 89 14.62 9.70 9.56
CA LEU A 89 15.16 11.03 9.21
C LEU A 89 16.66 11.15 9.55
N ILE A 90 17.12 10.48 10.62
CA ILE A 90 18.55 10.42 10.96
C ILE A 90 19.36 9.65 9.91
N VAL A 91 18.80 8.59 9.31
CA VAL A 91 19.47 7.85 8.22
C VAL A 91 19.57 8.73 6.96
N ASP A 92 18.46 9.38 6.57
CA ASP A 92 18.45 10.32 5.44
C ASP A 92 19.41 11.51 5.67
N ALA A 93 19.52 11.99 6.92
CA ALA A 93 20.47 13.02 7.32
C ALA A 93 21.93 12.55 7.24
N GLN A 94 22.24 11.31 7.66
CA GLN A 94 23.57 10.71 7.51
C GLN A 94 23.95 10.58 6.03
N ASP A 95 23.01 10.17 5.17
CA ASP A 95 23.20 10.10 3.72
C ASP A 95 23.43 11.48 3.10
N TYR A 96 22.71 12.51 3.54
CA TYR A 96 22.89 13.89 3.09
C TYR A 96 24.25 14.48 3.51
N ILE A 97 24.67 14.27 4.76
CA ILE A 97 25.97 14.74 5.27
C ILE A 97 27.15 14.02 4.58
N LYS A 98 26.98 12.75 4.21
CA LYS A 98 27.98 12.01 3.42
C LYS A 98 28.03 12.49 1.97
N ASN A 99 26.86 12.61 1.32
CA ASN A 99 26.76 12.93 -0.11
C ASN A 99 25.84 14.15 -0.35
N PRO A 100 26.27 15.40 -0.05
CA PRO A 100 25.41 16.59 -0.12
C PRO A 100 24.80 16.90 -1.49
N TYR A 101 25.43 16.37 -2.55
CA TYR A 101 25.04 16.57 -3.95
C TYR A 101 24.21 15.42 -4.55
N LYS A 102 23.77 14.45 -3.74
CA LYS A 102 22.95 13.31 -4.22
C LYS A 102 21.59 13.79 -4.75
N GLY A 103 21.09 13.17 -5.82
CA GLY A 103 19.76 13.47 -6.39
C GLY A 103 19.66 14.85 -7.06
N LYS A 104 18.61 15.64 -6.74
CA LYS A 104 18.32 16.92 -7.42
C LYS A 104 19.45 17.96 -7.36
N LYS A 105 20.36 17.85 -6.37
CA LYS A 105 21.50 18.77 -6.20
C LYS A 105 22.74 18.38 -7.02
N LEU A 106 22.72 17.27 -7.77
CA LEU A 106 23.88 16.79 -8.51
C LEU A 106 24.40 17.78 -9.55
N LYS A 107 23.48 18.48 -10.25
CA LYS A 107 23.81 19.57 -11.19
C LYS A 107 24.53 20.77 -10.52
N LYS A 108 24.55 20.85 -9.18
CA LYS A 108 25.22 21.91 -8.39
C LYS A 108 26.59 21.46 -7.82
N HIS A 109 27.06 20.24 -8.10
CA HIS A 109 28.39 19.80 -7.68
C HIS A 109 29.47 20.59 -8.43
N PRO A 110 30.55 21.08 -7.78
CA PRO A 110 31.58 21.90 -8.43
C PRO A 110 32.17 21.25 -9.69
N ASP A 111 32.46 19.95 -9.59
CA ASP A 111 33.05 19.16 -10.68
C ASP A 111 32.02 18.59 -11.68
N PHE A 112 30.72 18.89 -11.53
CA PHE A 112 29.71 18.44 -12.49
C PHE A 112 29.89 19.15 -13.84
N PRO A 113 30.16 18.44 -14.94
CA PRO A 113 30.37 19.08 -16.23
C PRO A 113 29.11 19.82 -16.71
N LYS A 114 29.28 21.05 -17.17
CA LYS A 114 28.19 21.85 -17.75
C LYS A 114 27.92 21.43 -19.20
N LYS A 115 26.65 21.37 -19.61
CA LYS A 115 26.25 21.05 -20.99
C LYS A 115 26.95 22.02 -21.99
N PRO A 116 27.43 21.52 -23.15
CA PRO A 116 28.05 22.37 -24.17
C PRO A 116 26.99 23.26 -24.85
N LEU A 117 27.28 24.56 -24.97
CA LEU A 117 26.38 25.54 -25.61
C LEU A 117 26.15 25.19 -27.09
N THR A 118 24.88 25.17 -27.53
CA THR A 118 24.54 24.85 -28.93
C THR A 118 25.17 25.85 -29.92
N PRO A 119 25.32 25.51 -31.21
CA PRO A 119 25.90 26.41 -32.20
C PRO A 119 25.19 27.77 -32.31
N TYR A 120 23.87 27.81 -32.05
CA TYR A 120 23.11 29.05 -31.97
C TYR A 120 23.42 29.82 -30.68
N PHE A 121 23.35 29.18 -29.50
CA PHE A 121 23.63 29.85 -28.23
C PHE A 121 25.08 30.37 -28.14
N ARG A 122 26.06 29.66 -28.71
CA ARG A 122 27.44 30.17 -28.86
C ARG A 122 27.49 31.46 -29.69
N PHE A 123 26.77 31.54 -30.80
CA PHE A 123 26.64 32.77 -31.58
C PHE A 123 25.90 33.87 -30.82
N PHE A 124 24.80 33.54 -30.14
CA PHE A 124 24.00 34.45 -29.33
C PHE A 124 24.87 35.11 -28.26
N MET A 125 25.60 34.34 -27.45
CA MET A 125 26.50 34.87 -26.41
C MET A 125 27.61 35.76 -27.00
N GLU A 126 28.18 35.41 -28.16
CA GLU A 126 29.23 36.22 -28.80
C GLU A 126 28.72 37.57 -29.34
N LYS A 127 27.41 37.68 -29.63
CA LYS A 127 26.79 38.85 -30.27
C LYS A 127 25.83 39.65 -29.39
N ARG A 128 25.17 39.06 -28.36
CA ARG A 128 24.21 39.73 -27.46
C ARG A 128 24.79 41.03 -26.91
N ALA A 129 25.97 40.97 -26.29
CA ALA A 129 26.63 42.16 -25.72
C ALA A 129 27.01 43.25 -26.74
N LYS A 130 27.10 42.93 -28.04
CA LYS A 130 27.35 43.91 -29.11
C LYS A 130 26.05 44.50 -29.64
N TYR A 131 25.04 43.67 -29.85
CA TYR A 131 23.73 44.12 -30.32
C TYR A 131 22.96 44.90 -29.24
N ALA A 132 23.07 44.54 -27.96
CA ALA A 132 22.50 45.31 -26.85
C ALA A 132 23.08 46.75 -26.77
N LYS A 133 24.38 46.92 -27.06
CA LYS A 133 25.02 48.23 -27.14
C LYS A 133 24.67 49.03 -28.40
N LEU A 134 24.25 48.36 -29.47
CA LEU A 134 23.79 48.98 -30.72
C LEU A 134 22.29 49.32 -30.69
N HIS A 135 21.53 48.67 -29.82
CA HIS A 135 20.10 48.88 -29.62
C HIS A 135 19.75 48.95 -28.12
N PRO A 136 20.21 49.98 -27.38
CA PRO A 136 19.97 50.09 -25.93
C PRO A 136 18.48 50.24 -25.56
N GLU A 137 17.65 50.70 -26.49
CA GLU A 137 16.20 50.90 -26.32
C GLU A 137 15.36 49.65 -26.68
N MET A 138 15.96 48.58 -27.20
CA MET A 138 15.20 47.36 -27.54
C MET A 138 15.23 46.32 -26.42
N SER A 139 14.08 45.69 -26.19
CA SER A 139 13.93 44.63 -25.19
C SER A 139 14.88 43.45 -25.48
N ASN A 140 15.29 42.77 -24.42
CA ASN A 140 16.07 41.53 -24.50
C ASN A 140 15.38 40.48 -25.39
N LEU A 141 14.05 40.39 -25.30
CA LEU A 141 13.23 39.46 -26.04
C LEU A 141 13.23 39.78 -27.56
N ASP A 142 13.23 41.06 -27.94
CA ASP A 142 13.35 41.47 -29.35
C ASP A 142 14.79 41.35 -29.88
N LEU A 143 15.79 41.56 -29.02
CA LEU A 143 17.19 41.29 -29.31
C LEU A 143 17.40 39.82 -29.70
N THR A 144 16.77 38.89 -28.97
CA THR A 144 16.81 37.44 -29.24
C THR A 144 16.12 37.09 -30.57
N LYS A 145 14.96 37.69 -30.89
CA LYS A 145 14.32 37.56 -32.21
C LYS A 145 15.24 38.03 -33.35
N ILE A 146 15.95 39.14 -33.17
CA ILE A 146 16.88 39.67 -34.17
C ILE A 146 18.10 38.76 -34.32
N LEU A 147 18.67 38.28 -33.21
CA LEU A 147 19.84 37.40 -33.23
C LEU A 147 19.53 36.01 -33.82
N SER A 148 18.35 35.43 -33.55
CA SER A 148 17.93 34.18 -34.19
C SER A 148 17.76 34.32 -35.71
N LYS A 149 17.15 35.42 -36.17
CA LYS A 149 17.07 35.76 -37.60
C LYS A 149 18.46 35.96 -38.21
N LYS A 150 19.36 36.70 -37.55
CA LYS A 150 20.74 36.93 -38.02
C LYS A 150 21.57 35.64 -38.07
N TYR A 151 21.37 34.72 -37.13
CA TYR A 151 22.00 33.39 -37.19
C TYR A 151 21.50 32.57 -38.37
N ARG A 152 20.19 32.60 -38.65
CA ARG A 152 19.59 31.92 -39.82
C ARG A 152 20.14 32.47 -41.13
N GLU A 153 20.32 33.78 -41.22
CA GLU A 153 20.92 34.52 -42.35
C GLU A 153 22.46 34.33 -42.50
N LEU A 154 23.17 33.72 -41.54
CA LEU A 154 24.63 33.55 -41.67
C LEU A 154 25.02 32.61 -42.83
N PRO A 155 26.09 32.92 -43.59
CA PRO A 155 26.68 31.98 -44.54
C PRO A 155 27.13 30.68 -43.86
N ASP A 156 26.96 29.54 -44.54
CA ASP A 156 27.24 28.22 -43.95
C ASP A 156 28.70 28.06 -43.54
N LYS A 157 29.65 28.71 -44.23
CA LYS A 157 31.06 28.77 -43.81
C LYS A 157 31.26 29.38 -42.41
N LYS A 158 30.42 30.35 -42.01
CA LYS A 158 30.45 30.96 -40.66
C LYS A 158 29.68 30.11 -39.65
N LYS A 159 28.55 29.50 -40.04
CA LYS A 159 27.82 28.53 -39.19
C LYS A 159 28.69 27.32 -38.85
N LYS A 160 29.44 26.79 -39.82
CA LYS A 160 30.33 25.62 -39.67
C LYS A 160 31.33 25.78 -38.52
N LYS A 161 31.88 26.99 -38.31
CA LYS A 161 32.75 27.28 -37.15
C LYS A 161 32.04 26.99 -35.81
N TYR A 162 30.83 27.53 -35.60
CA TYR A 162 30.10 27.31 -34.34
C TYR A 162 29.65 25.85 -34.18
N VAL A 163 29.40 25.13 -35.27
CA VAL A 163 29.13 23.68 -35.26
C VAL A 163 30.37 22.88 -34.89
N GLU A 164 31.54 23.20 -35.45
CA GLU A 164 32.81 22.54 -35.12
C GLU A 164 33.25 22.82 -33.67
N ASP A 165 33.08 24.05 -33.18
CA ASP A 165 33.35 24.39 -31.79
C ASP A 165 32.39 23.66 -30.83
N PHE A 166 31.09 23.55 -31.16
CA PHE A 166 30.12 22.75 -30.38
C PHE A 166 30.47 21.26 -30.36
N LEU A 167 30.91 20.69 -31.48
CA LEU A 167 31.33 19.28 -31.52
C LEU A 167 32.56 19.03 -30.64
N ARG A 168 33.53 19.96 -30.63
CA ARG A 168 34.70 19.90 -29.74
C ARG A 168 34.31 20.01 -28.27
N ASP A 169 33.45 20.97 -27.92
CA ASP A 169 32.94 21.11 -26.55
C ASP A 169 32.17 19.87 -26.12
N LYS A 170 31.38 19.26 -27.02
CA LYS A 170 30.62 18.03 -26.75
C LYS A 170 31.53 16.85 -26.48
N GLU A 171 32.63 16.72 -27.22
CA GLU A 171 33.64 15.69 -26.95
C GLU A 171 34.33 15.92 -25.60
N ALA A 172 34.74 17.15 -25.30
CA ALA A 172 35.31 17.52 -24.01
C ALA A 172 34.34 17.28 -22.84
N PHE A 173 33.05 17.62 -23.03
CA PHE A 173 31.98 17.33 -22.08
C PHE A 173 31.80 15.82 -21.84
N VAL A 174 31.83 15.00 -22.90
CA VAL A 174 31.76 13.53 -22.75
C VAL A 174 32.96 13.00 -21.97
N GLN A 175 34.18 13.47 -22.26
CA GLN A 175 35.38 13.07 -21.52
C GLN A 175 35.33 13.52 -20.04
N SER A 176 34.90 14.74 -19.75
CA SER A 176 34.72 15.24 -18.37
C SER A 176 33.60 14.49 -17.64
N MET A 177 32.51 14.14 -18.33
CA MET A 177 31.44 13.30 -17.77
C MET A 177 31.90 11.87 -17.47
N LEU A 178 32.84 11.32 -18.24
CA LEU A 178 33.44 10.02 -17.93
C LEU A 178 34.30 10.10 -16.67
N LYS A 179 35.19 11.10 -16.56
CA LYS A 179 35.98 11.34 -15.34
C LYS A 179 35.11 11.55 -14.11
N PHE A 180 34.07 12.38 -14.21
CA PHE A 180 33.11 12.59 -13.12
C PHE A 180 32.42 11.29 -12.67
N ARG A 181 32.19 10.33 -13.59
CA ARG A 181 31.65 9.00 -13.26
C ARG A 181 32.66 8.08 -12.58
N GLU A 182 33.94 8.22 -12.90
CA GLU A 182 35.05 7.46 -12.27
C GLU A 182 35.39 8.03 -10.88
N GLU A 183 35.38 9.35 -10.73
CA GLU A 183 35.77 10.07 -9.50
C GLU A 183 34.63 10.14 -8.46
N HIS A 184 33.36 10.08 -8.88
CA HIS A 184 32.19 10.16 -7.99
C HIS A 184 31.15 9.03 -8.21
N PRO A 185 31.53 7.74 -8.07
CA PRO A 185 30.64 6.60 -8.33
C PRO A 185 29.34 6.64 -7.51
N ASP A 186 29.42 6.98 -6.21
CA ASP A 186 28.28 7.02 -5.29
C ASP A 186 27.23 8.10 -5.63
N LEU A 187 27.63 9.15 -6.37
CA LEU A 187 26.71 10.16 -6.88
C LEU A 187 26.07 9.69 -8.20
N VAL A 188 26.84 8.99 -9.03
CA VAL A 188 26.44 8.51 -10.36
C VAL A 188 25.55 7.27 -10.31
N GLU A 189 25.65 6.41 -9.30
CA GLU A 189 24.75 5.26 -9.12
C GLU A 189 23.26 5.68 -8.98
N SER A 190 23.01 6.91 -8.52
CA SER A 190 21.66 7.49 -8.53
C SER A 190 21.10 7.79 -9.93
N MET A 191 21.99 8.05 -10.90
CA MET A 191 21.66 8.33 -12.31
C MET A 191 21.59 7.06 -13.16
N THR A 192 22.42 6.05 -12.90
CA THR A 192 22.47 4.81 -13.70
C THR A 192 21.18 3.99 -13.64
N LYS A 193 20.36 4.17 -12.59
CA LYS A 193 18.97 3.65 -12.52
C LYS A 193 18.05 4.14 -13.64
N LYS A 194 18.42 5.18 -14.39
CA LYS A 194 17.75 5.64 -15.62
C LYS A 194 18.64 5.53 -16.89
N GLY A 195 19.85 4.97 -16.82
CA GLY A 195 20.66 4.78 -18.04
C GLY A 195 22.07 4.24 -17.84
N SER A 196 22.26 2.97 -18.23
CA SER A 196 22.97 2.66 -19.49
C SER A 196 22.99 1.17 -19.86
N ASN A 197 22.61 0.25 -18.95
CA ASN A 197 22.54 -1.20 -19.22
C ASN A 197 21.27 -1.91 -18.71
N VAL A 198 20.42 -1.27 -17.90
CA VAL A 198 19.14 -1.86 -17.46
C VAL A 198 18.11 -1.72 -18.60
N PRO A 199 17.41 -2.79 -19.02
CA PRO A 199 16.32 -2.70 -19.99
C PRO A 199 15.23 -1.67 -19.59
N GLU A 200 14.71 -0.93 -20.56
CA GLU A 200 13.62 0.04 -20.33
C GLU A 200 12.29 -0.65 -20.03
N LYS A 201 11.53 -0.11 -19.07
CA LYS A 201 10.20 -0.62 -18.74
C LYS A 201 9.24 -0.54 -19.95
N PRO A 202 8.38 -1.53 -20.15
CA PRO A 202 7.46 -1.58 -21.28
C PRO A 202 6.37 -0.50 -21.16
N LYS A 203 6.08 0.16 -22.28
CA LYS A 203 5.12 1.28 -22.34
C LYS A 203 3.67 0.79 -22.32
N THR A 204 2.79 1.55 -21.67
CA THR A 204 1.35 1.25 -21.64
C THR A 204 0.72 1.34 -23.04
N PRO A 205 -0.47 0.74 -23.28
CA PRO A 205 -1.13 0.86 -24.58
C PRO A 205 -1.43 2.31 -24.97
N GLN A 206 -1.83 3.13 -23.99
CA GLN A 206 -2.05 4.56 -24.15
C GLN A 206 -0.75 5.30 -24.52
N GLN A 207 0.35 5.06 -23.79
CA GLN A 207 1.66 5.65 -24.11
C GLN A 207 2.15 5.24 -25.51
N LEU A 208 1.93 3.99 -25.95
CA LEU A 208 2.32 3.54 -27.28
C LEU A 208 1.51 4.18 -28.41
N TRP A 209 0.22 4.41 -28.17
CA TRP A 209 -0.62 5.15 -29.09
C TRP A 209 -0.26 6.64 -29.10
N TYR A 210 -0.12 7.27 -27.93
CA TYR A 210 0.26 8.68 -27.79
C TYR A 210 1.59 8.98 -28.49
N ASN A 211 2.62 8.15 -28.28
CA ASN A 211 3.90 8.30 -28.98
C ASN A 211 3.79 8.15 -30.51
N HIS A 212 2.85 7.32 -31.00
CA HIS A 212 2.58 7.17 -32.42
C HIS A 212 1.88 8.41 -33.00
N GLU A 213 0.83 8.90 -32.33
CA GLU A 213 0.10 10.08 -32.79
C GLU A 213 0.89 11.39 -32.59
N LYS A 214 1.61 11.60 -31.47
CA LYS A 214 2.53 12.74 -31.28
C LYS A 214 3.53 12.80 -32.44
N LYS A 215 4.12 11.65 -32.85
CA LYS A 215 5.03 11.57 -34.00
C LYS A 215 4.34 11.84 -35.35
N ALA A 216 3.09 11.43 -35.53
CA ALA A 216 2.32 11.73 -36.75
C ALA A 216 1.94 13.22 -36.81
N PHE A 217 1.54 13.79 -35.68
CA PHE A 217 1.12 15.18 -35.52
C PHE A 217 2.28 16.16 -35.70
N LEU A 218 3.43 15.95 -35.06
CA LEU A 218 4.65 16.75 -35.28
C LEU A 218 5.12 16.70 -36.74
N LYS A 219 4.80 15.62 -37.47
CA LYS A 219 5.13 15.51 -38.90
C LYS A 219 4.18 16.32 -39.79
N SER A 220 2.93 16.56 -39.39
CA SER A 220 1.97 17.40 -40.12
C SER A 220 1.95 18.86 -39.65
N HIS A 221 2.32 19.13 -38.40
CA HIS A 221 2.34 20.46 -37.78
C HIS A 221 3.68 20.66 -37.03
N PRO A 222 4.73 21.14 -37.71
CA PRO A 222 6.05 21.34 -37.09
C PRO A 222 6.16 22.50 -36.09
N ASP A 223 5.12 23.31 -35.94
CA ASP A 223 5.14 24.65 -35.32
C ASP A 223 4.17 24.79 -34.13
N VAL A 224 3.56 23.68 -33.68
CA VAL A 224 2.60 23.65 -32.57
C VAL A 224 3.05 22.60 -31.56
N SER A 225 3.38 23.02 -30.33
CA SER A 225 3.96 22.14 -29.29
C SER A 225 3.03 21.93 -28.08
N HIS A 226 2.46 23.01 -27.55
CA HIS A 226 1.92 23.05 -26.18
C HIS A 226 0.57 22.30 -25.96
N ASP A 227 -0.28 22.19 -26.98
CA ASP A 227 -1.69 21.72 -26.83
C ASP A 227 -1.91 20.25 -27.26
N ILE A 228 -0.83 19.46 -27.35
CA ILE A 228 -0.86 18.09 -27.88
C ILE A 228 -1.28 17.06 -26.82
N LYS A 229 -0.92 17.27 -25.54
CA LYS A 229 -1.17 16.30 -24.45
C LYS A 229 -2.67 16.08 -24.23
N GLU A 230 -3.41 17.17 -24.03
CA GLU A 230 -4.84 17.12 -23.71
C GLU A 230 -5.70 16.69 -24.91
N SER A 231 -5.42 17.22 -26.11
CA SER A 231 -6.14 16.90 -27.34
C SER A 231 -6.01 15.42 -27.73
N LEU A 232 -4.83 14.81 -27.58
CA LEU A 232 -4.66 13.36 -27.76
C LEU A 232 -5.25 12.56 -26.60
N GLY A 233 -5.19 13.04 -25.35
CA GLY A 233 -5.87 12.40 -24.22
C GLY A 233 -7.37 12.18 -24.46
N LYS A 234 -8.06 13.20 -24.95
CA LYS A 234 -9.49 13.13 -25.34
C LYS A 234 -9.75 12.18 -26.52
N GLN A 235 -8.81 12.04 -27.45
CA GLN A 235 -8.94 11.07 -28.55
C GLN A 235 -8.78 9.62 -28.08
N TRP A 236 -7.91 9.34 -27.09
CA TRP A 236 -7.74 7.99 -26.53
C TRP A 236 -9.04 7.45 -25.92
N THR A 237 -9.79 8.30 -25.20
CA THR A 237 -11.09 7.92 -24.58
C THR A 237 -12.20 7.69 -25.61
N GLN A 238 -12.06 8.23 -26.82
CA GLN A 238 -12.98 8.05 -27.96
C GLN A 238 -12.57 6.94 -28.95
N LEU A 239 -11.38 6.34 -28.81
CA LEU A 239 -10.96 5.24 -29.68
C LEU A 239 -11.88 4.03 -29.57
N SER A 240 -12.25 3.47 -30.72
CA SER A 240 -12.99 2.21 -30.78
C SER A 240 -12.19 1.03 -30.22
N ASP A 241 -12.90 0.08 -29.62
CA ASP A 241 -12.37 -1.16 -29.04
C ASP A 241 -11.36 -1.88 -29.95
N LYS A 242 -11.65 -1.95 -31.27
CA LYS A 242 -10.75 -2.56 -32.27
C LYS A 242 -9.43 -1.80 -32.42
N LYS A 243 -9.43 -0.46 -32.31
CA LYS A 243 -8.21 0.36 -32.34
C LYS A 243 -7.43 0.21 -31.02
N ARG A 244 -8.11 0.23 -29.87
CA ARG A 244 -7.47 0.00 -28.55
C ARG A 244 -6.80 -1.37 -28.47
N LEU A 245 -7.48 -2.43 -28.94
CA LEU A 245 -6.97 -3.80 -28.90
C LEU A 245 -5.65 -3.98 -29.66
N LYS A 246 -5.42 -3.22 -30.74
CA LYS A 246 -4.13 -3.18 -31.46
C LYS A 246 -2.99 -2.72 -30.55
N TRP A 247 -3.21 -1.66 -29.77
CA TRP A 247 -2.21 -1.10 -28.85
C TRP A 247 -2.03 -1.96 -27.60
N ILE A 248 -3.11 -2.55 -27.08
CA ILE A 248 -3.06 -3.53 -25.99
C ILE A 248 -2.20 -4.74 -26.39
N THR A 249 -2.42 -5.28 -27.59
CA THR A 249 -1.62 -6.39 -28.11
C THR A 249 -0.15 -6.01 -28.28
N LYS A 250 0.13 -4.79 -28.76
CA LYS A 250 1.50 -4.28 -28.92
C LYS A 250 2.22 -4.05 -27.59
N SER A 251 1.52 -3.56 -26.56
CA SER A 251 2.06 -3.37 -25.20
C SER A 251 2.37 -4.71 -24.54
N LEU A 252 1.50 -5.71 -24.67
CA LEU A 252 1.75 -7.06 -24.18
C LEU A 252 2.97 -7.73 -24.84
N GLU A 253 3.15 -7.54 -26.15
CA GLU A 253 4.33 -8.05 -26.87
C GLU A 253 5.63 -7.37 -26.38
N GLN A 254 5.61 -6.05 -26.16
CA GLN A 254 6.75 -5.35 -25.55
C GLN A 254 7.01 -5.77 -24.11
N GLN A 255 5.96 -6.02 -23.32
CA GLN A 255 6.11 -6.55 -21.96
C GLN A 255 6.78 -7.93 -21.98
N LYS A 256 6.41 -8.81 -22.91
CA LYS A 256 7.05 -10.12 -23.08
C LYS A 256 8.54 -9.99 -23.43
N GLN A 257 8.88 -9.09 -24.36
CA GLN A 257 10.28 -8.83 -24.76
C GLN A 257 11.11 -8.22 -23.60
N TYR A 258 10.51 -7.33 -22.81
CA TYR A 258 11.11 -6.83 -21.57
C TYR A 258 11.30 -7.94 -20.53
N GLU A 259 10.32 -8.83 -20.34
CA GLU A 259 10.45 -9.97 -19.42
C GLU A 259 11.49 -10.99 -19.88
N GLU A 260 11.74 -11.14 -21.18
CA GLU A 260 12.81 -11.99 -21.73
C GLU A 260 14.19 -11.33 -21.50
N THR A 261 14.37 -10.08 -21.95
CA THR A 261 15.63 -9.32 -21.76
C THR A 261 15.99 -9.09 -20.28
N MET A 262 15.01 -8.87 -19.39
CA MET A 262 15.28 -8.75 -17.95
C MET A 262 15.73 -10.05 -17.29
N ARG A 263 15.31 -11.23 -17.81
CA ARG A 263 15.83 -12.52 -17.30
C ARG A 263 17.29 -12.70 -17.68
N GLU A 264 17.64 -12.37 -18.93
CA GLU A 264 19.03 -12.37 -19.40
C GLU A 264 19.88 -11.37 -18.60
N TYR A 265 19.34 -10.18 -18.30
CA TYR A 265 20.02 -9.18 -17.49
C TYR A 265 20.26 -9.64 -16.04
N ILE A 266 19.27 -10.25 -15.37
CA ILE A 266 19.45 -10.83 -14.02
C ILE A 266 20.51 -11.94 -14.05
N GLN A 267 20.52 -12.78 -15.09
CA GLN A 267 21.50 -13.85 -15.22
C GLN A 267 22.93 -13.33 -15.40
N GLN A 268 23.09 -12.15 -16.01
CA GLN A 268 24.38 -11.47 -16.19
C GLN A 268 24.82 -10.65 -14.96
N HIS A 269 23.88 -10.23 -14.11
CA HIS A 269 24.11 -9.36 -12.95
C HIS A 269 23.53 -9.92 -11.63
N PRO A 270 24.02 -11.08 -11.15
CA PRO A 270 23.55 -11.70 -9.90
C PRO A 270 23.79 -10.84 -8.65
N GLU A 271 24.71 -9.87 -8.69
CA GLU A 271 25.03 -8.94 -7.61
C GLU A 271 23.89 -7.95 -7.27
N LEU A 272 22.97 -7.69 -8.20
CA LEU A 272 21.95 -6.65 -8.06
C LEU A 272 20.72 -7.06 -7.22
N ASN A 273 20.63 -8.31 -6.77
CA ASN A 273 19.54 -8.84 -5.91
C ASN A 273 18.10 -8.53 -6.41
N MET A 274 17.91 -8.36 -7.71
CA MET A 274 16.60 -8.03 -8.32
C MET A 274 15.69 -9.27 -8.36
N THR A 275 14.46 -9.17 -7.84
CA THR A 275 13.55 -10.33 -7.79
C THR A 275 12.60 -10.38 -8.98
N GLN A 276 12.12 -11.58 -9.33
CA GLN A 276 11.09 -11.75 -10.37
C GLN A 276 9.80 -10.95 -10.05
N GLY A 277 9.51 -10.64 -8.78
CA GLY A 277 8.36 -9.84 -8.37
C GLY A 277 8.46 -8.36 -8.74
N ASP A 278 9.68 -7.82 -8.85
CA ASP A 278 9.92 -6.41 -9.20
C ASP A 278 9.66 -6.11 -10.69
N ILE A 279 9.71 -7.17 -11.53
CA ILE A 279 9.62 -7.11 -12.99
C ILE A 279 8.18 -7.31 -13.49
N VAL A 280 7.37 -8.17 -12.85
CA VAL A 280 6.09 -8.65 -13.38
C VAL A 280 4.91 -7.73 -13.00
N LYS A 281 5.06 -6.42 -13.21
CA LYS A 281 3.96 -5.44 -13.05
C LYS A 281 3.19 -5.33 -14.36
N SER A 282 1.88 -5.63 -14.32
CA SER A 282 0.98 -5.60 -15.49
C SER A 282 0.90 -4.20 -16.10
N THR A 283 1.24 -4.07 -17.39
CA THR A 283 1.15 -2.81 -18.16
C THR A 283 -0.29 -2.38 -18.48
N LEU A 284 -1.26 -3.30 -18.37
CA LEU A 284 -2.66 -3.06 -18.70
C LEU A 284 -3.49 -2.63 -17.49
N THR A 285 -4.32 -1.60 -17.70
CA THR A 285 -5.40 -1.21 -16.79
C THR A 285 -6.51 -2.28 -16.72
N LYS A 286 -7.40 -2.15 -15.74
CA LYS A 286 -8.56 -3.04 -15.55
C LYS A 286 -9.48 -3.08 -16.78
N ALA A 287 -9.73 -1.93 -17.42
CA ALA A 287 -10.58 -1.83 -18.61
C ALA A 287 -9.93 -2.46 -19.85
N GLU A 288 -8.63 -2.22 -20.06
CA GLU A 288 -7.88 -2.83 -21.18
C GLU A 288 -7.75 -4.34 -21.02
N ARG A 289 -7.55 -4.84 -19.79
CA ARG A 289 -7.58 -6.28 -19.49
C ARG A 289 -8.94 -6.89 -19.79
N GLN A 290 -10.04 -6.26 -19.39
CA GLN A 290 -11.40 -6.72 -19.72
C GLN A 290 -11.66 -6.72 -21.24
N LEU A 291 -11.21 -5.69 -21.96
CA LEU A 291 -11.31 -5.62 -23.41
C LEU A 291 -10.51 -6.73 -24.10
N LYS A 292 -9.31 -7.03 -23.60
CA LYS A 292 -8.47 -8.13 -24.09
C LYS A 292 -9.11 -9.50 -23.80
N ASP A 293 -9.52 -9.75 -22.56
CA ASP A 293 -10.21 -10.98 -22.14
C ASP A 293 -11.46 -11.23 -23.03
N LYS A 294 -12.29 -10.20 -23.25
CA LYS A 294 -13.46 -10.26 -24.14
C LYS A 294 -13.10 -10.57 -25.60
N SER A 295 -11.99 -10.02 -26.10
CA SER A 295 -11.52 -10.30 -27.48
C SER A 295 -10.94 -11.69 -27.66
N ASP A 296 -10.37 -12.27 -26.60
CA ASP A 296 -9.81 -13.62 -26.57
C ASP A 296 -10.89 -14.70 -26.35
N GLY A 297 -12.16 -14.32 -26.39
CA GLY A 297 -13.30 -15.21 -26.15
C GLY A 297 -13.42 -15.70 -24.70
N ARG A 298 -12.73 -15.04 -23.76
CA ARG A 298 -12.76 -15.44 -22.36
C ARG A 298 -14.14 -15.13 -21.77
N PRO A 299 -14.85 -16.10 -21.18
CA PRO A 299 -16.15 -15.84 -20.58
C PRO A 299 -16.03 -14.87 -19.40
N ASP A 300 -17.06 -14.06 -19.18
CA ASP A 300 -17.16 -13.17 -18.02
C ASP A 300 -17.37 -13.98 -16.73
N LYS A 301 -16.70 -13.56 -15.64
CA LYS A 301 -16.84 -14.22 -14.34
C LYS A 301 -18.28 -14.10 -13.82
N PRO A 302 -18.97 -15.20 -13.49
CA PRO A 302 -20.33 -15.15 -12.97
C PRO A 302 -20.34 -14.54 -11.55
N PRO A 303 -21.41 -13.80 -11.18
CA PRO A 303 -21.59 -13.29 -9.82
C PRO A 303 -21.42 -14.36 -8.73
N PRO A 304 -20.82 -14.03 -7.57
CA PRO A 304 -20.32 -15.01 -6.62
C PRO A 304 -21.41 -15.72 -5.79
N ASN A 305 -22.62 -15.18 -5.67
CA ASN A 305 -23.74 -15.77 -4.94
C ASN A 305 -25.11 -15.36 -5.54
N GLY A 306 -26.20 -15.96 -5.07
CA GLY A 306 -27.56 -15.66 -5.53
C GLY A 306 -27.97 -14.20 -5.36
N TYR A 307 -27.56 -13.54 -4.27
CA TYR A 307 -27.81 -12.10 -4.07
C TYR A 307 -27.12 -11.27 -5.15
N SER A 308 -25.85 -11.55 -5.46
CA SER A 308 -25.11 -10.85 -6.52
C SER A 308 -25.66 -11.10 -7.92
N MET A 309 -26.23 -12.29 -8.20
CA MET A 309 -26.98 -12.55 -9.43
C MET A 309 -28.23 -11.66 -9.52
N PHE A 310 -29.02 -11.60 -8.44
CA PHE A 310 -30.18 -10.72 -8.36
C PHE A 310 -29.80 -9.24 -8.53
N CYS A 311 -28.73 -8.80 -7.87
CA CYS A 311 -28.21 -7.44 -8.01
C CYS A 311 -27.80 -7.13 -9.46
N ALA A 312 -27.11 -8.05 -10.14
CA ALA A 312 -26.67 -7.86 -11.53
C ALA A 312 -27.85 -7.78 -12.51
N GLU A 313 -28.87 -8.61 -12.33
CA GLU A 313 -30.10 -8.60 -13.14
C GLU A 313 -30.90 -7.31 -12.91
N LEU A 314 -31.09 -6.92 -11.65
CA LEU A 314 -31.80 -5.70 -11.27
C LEU A 314 -31.05 -4.42 -11.73
N MET A 315 -29.73 -4.35 -11.57
CA MET A 315 -28.90 -3.27 -12.11
C MET A 315 -28.96 -3.17 -13.64
N SER A 316 -29.10 -4.29 -14.35
CA SER A 316 -29.23 -4.29 -15.82
C SER A 316 -30.58 -3.74 -16.29
N SER A 317 -31.62 -3.84 -15.45
CA SER A 317 -32.99 -3.39 -15.75
C SER A 317 -33.28 -1.91 -15.42
N MET A 318 -32.46 -1.27 -14.58
CA MET A 318 -32.65 0.11 -14.13
C MET A 318 -31.40 0.93 -14.48
N LYS A 319 -31.23 1.32 -15.74
CA LYS A 319 -30.01 2.02 -16.18
C LYS A 319 -29.96 3.48 -15.74
N ASP A 320 -31.12 4.09 -15.59
CA ASP A 320 -31.32 5.53 -15.39
C ASP A 320 -31.21 5.97 -13.92
N VAL A 321 -31.07 5.02 -12.99
CA VAL A 321 -30.91 5.25 -11.54
C VAL A 321 -29.41 5.18 -11.17
N PRO A 322 -28.86 6.10 -10.35
CA PRO A 322 -27.45 6.08 -9.92
C PRO A 322 -27.00 4.77 -9.27
N SER A 323 -25.72 4.38 -9.45
CA SER A 323 -25.27 3.03 -9.09
C SER A 323 -25.33 2.72 -7.58
N THR A 324 -25.15 3.73 -6.75
CA THR A 324 -25.29 3.69 -5.28
C THR A 324 -26.74 3.38 -4.90
N GLU A 325 -27.70 4.14 -5.44
CA GLU A 325 -29.14 3.90 -5.25
C GLU A 325 -29.59 2.53 -5.76
N ARG A 326 -29.11 2.09 -6.93
CA ARG A 326 -29.38 0.74 -7.44
C ARG A 326 -28.97 -0.33 -6.44
N MET A 327 -27.82 -0.18 -5.79
CA MET A 327 -27.36 -1.13 -4.77
C MET A 327 -28.23 -1.13 -3.51
N VAL A 328 -28.67 0.05 -3.06
CA VAL A 328 -29.63 0.19 -1.94
C VAL A 328 -30.95 -0.52 -2.28
N MET A 329 -31.51 -0.25 -3.48
CA MET A 329 -32.73 -0.88 -3.98
C MET A 329 -32.60 -2.40 -4.12
N CYS A 330 -31.44 -2.90 -4.55
CA CYS A 330 -31.14 -4.34 -4.55
C CYS A 330 -31.21 -4.92 -3.13
N SER A 331 -30.62 -4.27 -2.14
CA SER A 331 -30.65 -4.74 -0.75
C SER A 331 -32.06 -4.77 -0.15
N GLN A 332 -32.89 -3.76 -0.47
CA GLN A 332 -34.28 -3.67 0.00
C GLN A 332 -35.17 -4.73 -0.65
N ARG A 333 -35.15 -4.85 -1.98
CA ARG A 333 -35.94 -5.88 -2.70
C ARG A 333 -35.48 -7.29 -2.33
N TRP A 334 -34.19 -7.53 -2.09
CA TRP A 334 -33.71 -8.82 -1.60
C TRP A 334 -34.22 -9.17 -0.19
N LYS A 335 -34.40 -8.20 0.71
CA LYS A 335 -35.03 -8.47 2.02
C LYS A 335 -36.48 -8.97 1.85
N LEU A 336 -37.24 -8.36 0.94
CA LEU A 336 -38.65 -8.66 0.68
C LEU A 336 -38.90 -9.98 -0.11
N LEU A 337 -37.91 -10.46 -0.88
CA LEU A 337 -38.01 -11.74 -1.62
C LEU A 337 -38.22 -12.95 -0.69
N LYS A 338 -39.07 -13.90 -1.11
CA LYS A 338 -39.32 -15.15 -0.38
C LYS A 338 -38.11 -16.08 -0.46
N GLN A 339 -37.98 -16.99 0.50
CA GLN A 339 -36.84 -17.92 0.53
C GLN A 339 -36.77 -18.79 -0.75
N SER A 340 -37.92 -19.24 -1.26
CA SER A 340 -38.01 -19.99 -2.52
C SER A 340 -37.46 -19.23 -3.75
N GLU A 341 -37.55 -17.90 -3.74
CA GLU A 341 -37.03 -17.04 -4.81
C GLU A 341 -35.52 -16.80 -4.61
N LYS A 342 -35.08 -16.59 -3.36
CA LYS A 342 -33.64 -16.54 -3.02
C LYS A 342 -32.92 -17.83 -3.42
N ASP A 343 -33.55 -18.97 -3.19
CA ASP A 343 -33.03 -20.29 -3.57
C ASP A 343 -33.01 -20.48 -5.10
N SER A 344 -33.93 -19.88 -5.86
CA SER A 344 -33.90 -19.95 -7.33
C SER A 344 -32.78 -19.10 -7.92
N TYR A 345 -32.53 -17.89 -7.37
CA TYR A 345 -31.35 -17.09 -7.71
C TYR A 345 -30.03 -17.78 -7.35
N GLN A 346 -29.98 -18.47 -6.21
CA GLN A 346 -28.81 -19.27 -5.81
C GLN A 346 -28.55 -20.43 -6.80
N LYS A 347 -29.60 -21.18 -7.19
CA LYS A 347 -29.49 -22.22 -8.23
C LYS A 347 -29.04 -21.66 -9.58
N ARG A 348 -29.55 -20.49 -9.99
CA ARG A 348 -29.14 -19.80 -11.23
C ARG A 348 -27.68 -19.32 -11.18
N CYS A 349 -27.19 -18.89 -10.01
CA CYS A 349 -25.79 -18.59 -9.76
C CYS A 349 -24.90 -19.83 -9.94
N GLU A 350 -25.28 -20.95 -9.31
CA GLU A 350 -24.55 -22.22 -9.39
C GLU A 350 -24.53 -22.80 -10.81
N GLN A 351 -25.64 -22.67 -11.54
CA GLN A 351 -25.73 -23.06 -12.95
C GLN A 351 -24.78 -22.22 -13.82
N ARG A 352 -24.80 -20.88 -13.68
CA ARG A 352 -23.87 -19.97 -14.37
C ARG A 352 -22.40 -20.22 -14.03
N LYS A 353 -22.10 -20.68 -12.81
CA LYS A 353 -20.74 -21.11 -12.43
C LYS A 353 -20.30 -22.38 -13.15
N LYS A 354 -21.18 -23.37 -13.29
CA LYS A 354 -20.89 -24.60 -14.06
C LYS A 354 -20.73 -24.30 -15.55
N GLU A 355 -21.57 -23.44 -16.11
CA GLU A 355 -21.46 -22.99 -17.50
C GLU A 355 -20.14 -22.25 -17.74
N TYR A 356 -19.75 -21.34 -16.83
CA TYR A 356 -18.45 -20.68 -16.87
C TYR A 356 -17.28 -21.66 -16.79
N GLU A 357 -17.34 -22.66 -15.90
CA GLU A 357 -16.32 -23.69 -15.76
C GLU A 357 -16.20 -24.55 -17.02
N ILE A 358 -17.33 -24.95 -17.62
CA ILE A 358 -17.35 -25.69 -18.89
C ILE A 358 -16.77 -24.85 -20.03
N GLU A 359 -17.15 -23.58 -20.14
CA GLU A 359 -16.68 -22.70 -21.22
C GLU A 359 -15.21 -22.32 -21.05
N MET A 360 -14.75 -22.11 -19.82
CA MET A 360 -13.33 -21.93 -19.53
C MET A 360 -12.51 -23.17 -19.90
N ASN A 361 -13.03 -24.37 -19.60
CA ASN A 361 -12.41 -25.65 -19.99
C ASN A 361 -12.46 -25.96 -21.50
N ARG A 362 -13.27 -25.24 -22.30
CA ARG A 362 -13.29 -25.35 -23.77
C ARG A 362 -12.20 -24.55 -24.47
N LEU A 363 -11.60 -23.57 -23.79
CA LEU A 363 -10.55 -22.74 -24.39
C LEU A 363 -9.26 -23.56 -24.62
N PRO A 364 -8.62 -23.43 -25.79
CA PRO A 364 -7.50 -24.30 -26.19
C PRO A 364 -6.26 -24.14 -25.28
N SER A 365 -5.57 -25.25 -25.03
CA SER A 365 -4.56 -25.43 -23.97
C SER A 365 -3.38 -24.45 -23.95
N HIS A 366 -3.11 -23.73 -25.03
CA HIS A 366 -2.09 -22.66 -25.04
C HIS A 366 -2.52 -21.46 -24.16
N THR A 367 -3.82 -21.16 -24.09
CA THR A 367 -4.37 -20.19 -23.13
C THR A 367 -4.25 -20.72 -21.70
N HIS A 368 -4.44 -22.03 -21.49
CA HIS A 368 -4.33 -22.70 -20.20
C HIS A 368 -2.90 -22.67 -19.62
N MET A 369 -1.86 -22.72 -20.46
CA MET A 369 -0.46 -22.56 -20.03
C MET A 369 -0.14 -21.12 -19.56
N SER A 370 -0.62 -20.11 -20.29
CA SER A 370 -0.53 -18.70 -19.86
C SER A 370 -1.27 -18.47 -18.55
N ILE A 371 -2.45 -19.07 -18.39
CA ILE A 371 -3.24 -19.02 -17.16
C ILE A 371 -2.51 -19.72 -16.00
N PHE A 372 -1.85 -20.87 -16.21
CA PHE A 372 -1.07 -21.53 -15.14
C PHE A 372 0.09 -20.64 -14.66
N SER A 373 0.80 -19.99 -15.59
CA SER A 373 1.89 -19.06 -15.27
C SER A 373 1.41 -17.79 -14.56
N LEU A 374 0.22 -17.27 -14.90
CA LEU A 374 -0.33 -16.04 -14.30
C LEU A 374 -1.18 -16.27 -13.04
N PHE A 375 -1.65 -17.50 -12.77
CA PHE A 375 -2.40 -17.81 -11.54
C PHE A 375 -1.53 -18.34 -10.40
N TYR A 376 -0.37 -18.95 -10.67
CA TYR A 376 0.53 -19.37 -9.59
C TYR A 376 1.02 -18.19 -8.72
N PRO A 377 1.39 -17.01 -9.25
CA PRO A 377 1.75 -15.86 -8.41
C PRO A 377 0.59 -15.34 -7.55
N CYS A 378 -0.64 -15.33 -8.09
CA CYS A 378 -1.80 -14.73 -7.41
C CYS A 378 -2.43 -15.64 -6.35
N LEU A 379 -2.37 -16.97 -6.51
CA LEU A 379 -2.73 -17.92 -5.45
C LEU A 379 -1.63 -18.06 -4.37
N ILE A 380 -0.40 -17.63 -4.65
CA ILE A 380 0.69 -17.57 -3.67
C ILE A 380 0.69 -16.25 -2.89
N LEU A 381 0.22 -15.14 -3.44
CA LEU A 381 0.19 -13.84 -2.73
C LEU A 381 -0.86 -13.69 -1.60
N HIS A 382 -1.63 -14.74 -1.31
CA HIS A 382 -2.37 -14.89 -0.04
C HIS A 382 -1.98 -16.17 0.74
N CYS A 383 -0.95 -16.88 0.28
CA CYS A 383 -0.36 -18.04 0.96
C CYS A 383 1.11 -18.18 0.55
N SER A 384 1.95 -17.23 0.99
CA SER A 384 3.36 -17.55 1.19
C SER A 384 3.42 -18.76 2.14
N PRO A 385 4.26 -19.76 1.88
CA PRO A 385 4.46 -20.86 2.80
C PRO A 385 5.27 -20.39 4.01
N LEU A 386 4.64 -19.60 4.91
CA LEU A 386 4.96 -19.70 6.33
C LEU A 386 4.82 -21.17 6.68
N GLN A 387 5.94 -21.77 7.07
CA GLN A 387 6.14 -23.20 7.33
C GLN A 387 4.84 -23.89 7.72
N ALA A 388 4.23 -24.59 6.75
CA ALA A 388 3.03 -25.36 7.00
C ALA A 388 3.35 -26.37 8.10
N SER A 389 2.61 -26.32 9.21
CA SER A 389 2.79 -27.25 10.32
C SER A 389 2.76 -28.69 9.79
N PRO A 390 3.64 -29.59 10.30
CA PRO A 390 3.86 -30.92 9.72
C PRO A 390 2.66 -31.89 9.85
N GLU A 391 1.51 -31.40 10.31
CA GLU A 391 0.34 -32.18 10.74
C GLU A 391 -0.74 -32.39 9.67
N LYS A 392 -0.65 -31.76 8.48
CA LYS A 392 -1.57 -32.11 7.38
C LYS A 392 -0.93 -33.13 6.45
N PRO A 393 -1.44 -34.38 6.37
CA PRO A 393 -0.93 -35.36 5.41
C PRO A 393 -1.02 -34.83 3.98
N LYS A 394 0.12 -34.78 3.28
CA LYS A 394 0.14 -34.53 1.83
C LYS A 394 -0.59 -35.68 1.14
N ARG A 395 -1.35 -35.38 0.08
CA ARG A 395 -2.08 -36.40 -0.69
C ARG A 395 -1.09 -37.43 -1.27
N PRO A 396 -1.47 -38.72 -1.37
CA PRO A 396 -0.60 -39.76 -1.90
C PRO A 396 -0.20 -39.46 -3.35
N ILE A 397 1.07 -39.69 -3.65
CA ILE A 397 1.70 -39.41 -4.95
C ILE A 397 1.27 -40.47 -5.96
N SER A 398 0.89 -40.06 -7.17
CA SER A 398 0.44 -40.99 -8.22
C SER A 398 1.59 -41.77 -8.85
N ALA A 399 1.35 -42.99 -9.37
CA ALA A 399 2.37 -43.89 -9.90
C ALA A 399 3.31 -43.27 -10.95
N MET A 400 2.81 -42.36 -11.80
CA MET A 400 3.62 -41.58 -12.74
C MET A 400 4.65 -40.69 -12.02
N PHE A 401 4.23 -40.03 -10.94
CA PHE A 401 5.11 -39.16 -10.16
C PHE A 401 6.12 -39.98 -9.34
N ILE A 402 5.74 -41.13 -8.78
CA ILE A 402 6.67 -42.07 -8.11
C ILE A 402 7.75 -42.54 -9.10
N PHE A 403 7.37 -42.87 -10.35
CA PHE A 403 8.34 -43.17 -11.40
C PHE A 403 9.22 -41.97 -11.74
N SER A 404 8.64 -40.77 -11.83
CA SER A 404 9.40 -39.56 -12.14
C SER A 404 10.42 -39.23 -11.06
N GLU A 405 10.10 -39.37 -9.76
CA GLU A 405 11.05 -39.18 -8.66
C GLU A 405 12.21 -40.19 -8.71
N GLU A 406 11.96 -41.47 -9.05
CA GLU A 406 13.03 -42.48 -9.16
C GLU A 406 13.99 -42.21 -10.34
N LYS A 407 13.50 -41.60 -11.42
CA LYS A 407 14.26 -41.45 -12.69
C LYS A 407 14.80 -40.04 -12.95
N ARG A 408 14.15 -39.00 -12.44
CA ARG A 408 14.57 -37.59 -12.59
C ARG A 408 16.04 -37.35 -12.23
N PRO A 409 16.55 -37.75 -11.05
CA PRO A 409 17.96 -37.48 -10.70
C PRO A 409 18.96 -38.19 -11.63
N LYS A 410 18.61 -39.38 -12.15
CA LYS A 410 19.48 -40.14 -13.07
C LYS A 410 19.56 -39.47 -14.44
N LEU A 411 18.41 -39.08 -14.99
CA LEU A 411 18.33 -38.35 -16.26
C LEU A 411 18.93 -36.94 -16.15
N GLN A 412 18.84 -36.28 -14.99
CA GLN A 412 19.48 -34.99 -14.74
C GLN A 412 21.01 -35.10 -14.60
N GLN A 413 21.51 -36.23 -14.11
CA GLN A 413 22.94 -36.54 -14.09
C GLN A 413 23.48 -36.92 -15.49
N GLU A 414 22.69 -37.64 -16.30
CA GLU A 414 23.04 -38.01 -17.69
C GLU A 414 22.90 -36.84 -18.67
N ARG A 415 22.05 -35.85 -18.36
CA ARG A 415 21.73 -34.68 -19.19
C ARG A 415 21.57 -33.41 -18.33
N PRO A 416 22.66 -32.87 -17.74
CA PRO A 416 22.61 -31.67 -16.91
C PRO A 416 22.17 -30.42 -17.69
N ASP A 417 22.33 -30.41 -19.01
CA ASP A 417 21.98 -29.29 -19.89
C ASP A 417 20.47 -29.19 -20.21
N LEU A 418 19.66 -30.19 -19.85
CA LEU A 418 18.21 -30.17 -20.11
C LEU A 418 17.47 -29.42 -19.01
N SER A 419 16.56 -28.53 -19.41
CA SER A 419 15.70 -27.84 -18.45
C SER A 419 14.75 -28.80 -17.73
N ASP A 420 14.37 -28.46 -16.50
CA ASP A 420 13.40 -29.25 -15.71
C ASP A 420 12.06 -29.49 -16.44
N SER A 421 11.70 -28.58 -17.36
CA SER A 421 10.54 -28.65 -18.24
C SER A 421 10.69 -29.74 -19.31
N GLU A 422 11.87 -29.85 -19.93
CA GLU A 422 12.21 -30.89 -20.92
C GLU A 422 12.38 -32.26 -20.27
N LEU A 423 13.07 -32.29 -19.11
CA LEU A 423 13.23 -33.47 -18.28
C LEU A 423 11.87 -34.07 -17.89
N THR A 424 10.91 -33.23 -17.50
CA THR A 424 9.54 -33.65 -17.19
C THR A 424 8.81 -34.19 -18.45
N ARG A 425 8.96 -33.55 -19.63
CA ARG A 425 8.42 -34.06 -20.90
C ARG A 425 9.07 -35.37 -21.36
N LEU A 426 10.34 -35.59 -21.05
CA LEU A 426 11.06 -36.82 -21.36
C LEU A 426 10.60 -37.96 -20.45
N LEU A 427 10.52 -37.71 -19.13
CA LEU A 427 9.97 -38.65 -18.15
C LEU A 427 8.54 -39.07 -18.49
N ALA A 428 7.68 -38.15 -18.93
CA ALA A 428 6.32 -38.47 -19.35
C ALA A 428 6.26 -39.39 -20.60
N ARG A 429 7.15 -39.19 -21.58
CA ARG A 429 7.29 -40.08 -22.75
C ARG A 429 7.80 -41.47 -22.33
N MET A 430 8.88 -41.51 -21.56
CA MET A 430 9.44 -42.77 -21.03
C MET A 430 8.41 -43.56 -20.22
N TRP A 431 7.58 -42.90 -19.41
CA TRP A 431 6.47 -43.55 -18.71
C TRP A 431 5.45 -44.15 -19.67
N ASN A 432 5.03 -43.41 -20.71
CA ASN A 432 4.07 -43.92 -21.68
C ASN A 432 4.63 -45.14 -22.43
N GLU A 433 5.92 -45.13 -22.76
CA GLU A 433 6.67 -46.24 -23.38
C GLU A 433 6.94 -47.44 -22.45
N LEU A 434 6.81 -47.29 -21.13
CA LEU A 434 6.94 -48.44 -20.21
C LEU A 434 5.87 -49.50 -20.51
N SER A 435 6.29 -50.77 -20.54
CA SER A 435 5.35 -51.90 -20.57
C SER A 435 4.49 -51.95 -19.29
N ASP A 436 3.29 -52.49 -19.41
CA ASP A 436 2.34 -52.52 -18.28
C ASP A 436 2.87 -53.27 -17.06
N LYS A 437 3.70 -54.30 -17.26
CA LYS A 437 4.42 -55.00 -16.18
C LYS A 437 5.34 -54.07 -15.37
N LYS A 438 5.94 -53.06 -16.00
CA LYS A 438 6.77 -52.04 -15.31
C LYS A 438 5.90 -50.95 -14.67
N LYS A 439 4.84 -50.49 -15.34
CA LYS A 439 3.86 -49.54 -14.78
C LYS A 439 3.17 -50.10 -13.52
N GLU A 440 2.85 -51.38 -13.53
CA GLU A 440 2.20 -52.12 -12.44
C GLU A 440 2.99 -52.08 -11.13
N LYS A 441 4.34 -52.09 -11.17
CA LYS A 441 5.19 -51.90 -9.99
C LYS A 441 4.86 -50.58 -9.28
N TYR A 442 4.76 -49.49 -10.04
CA TYR A 442 4.49 -48.15 -9.49
C TYR A 442 3.02 -47.96 -9.09
N LYS A 443 2.07 -48.61 -9.79
CA LYS A 443 0.66 -48.66 -9.36
C LYS A 443 0.50 -49.33 -8.00
N ARG A 444 1.26 -50.39 -7.71
CA ARG A 444 1.27 -51.05 -6.39
C ARG A 444 1.91 -50.18 -5.29
N LEU A 445 2.94 -49.41 -5.64
CA LEU A 445 3.52 -48.41 -4.72
C LEU A 445 2.51 -47.28 -4.41
N GLU A 446 1.78 -46.80 -5.41
CA GLU A 446 0.69 -45.82 -5.23
C GLU A 446 -0.42 -46.36 -4.31
N THR A 447 -0.86 -47.61 -4.47
CA THR A 447 -1.91 -48.18 -3.59
C THR A 447 -1.44 -48.37 -2.15
N VAL A 448 -0.16 -48.75 -1.93
CA VAL A 448 0.43 -48.85 -0.58
C VAL A 448 0.53 -47.47 0.08
N LEU A 449 1.14 -46.48 -0.59
CA LEU A 449 1.26 -45.11 -0.06
C LEU A 449 -0.11 -44.46 0.18
N LYS A 450 -1.11 -44.79 -0.65
CA LYS A 450 -2.50 -44.37 -0.43
C LYS A 450 -3.08 -45.01 0.82
N ALA A 451 -2.91 -46.32 1.03
CA ALA A 451 -3.37 -47.02 2.23
C ALA A 451 -2.69 -46.48 3.50
N GLU A 452 -1.39 -46.19 3.46
CA GLU A 452 -0.64 -45.56 4.56
C GLU A 452 -1.14 -44.14 4.86
N SER A 453 -1.39 -43.32 3.82
CA SER A 453 -1.95 -41.97 4.00
C SER A 453 -3.33 -41.99 4.66
N MET A 454 -4.20 -42.94 4.28
CA MET A 454 -5.52 -43.12 4.89
C MET A 454 -5.45 -43.71 6.31
N LYS A 455 -4.41 -44.50 6.63
CA LYS A 455 -4.14 -44.96 7.99
C LYS A 455 -3.66 -43.80 8.87
N LYS A 456 -2.74 -42.98 8.37
CA LYS A 456 -2.25 -41.79 9.06
C LYS A 456 -3.34 -40.73 9.26
N GLU A 457 -4.21 -40.50 8.28
CA GLU A 457 -5.39 -39.63 8.44
C GLU A 457 -6.33 -40.11 9.56
N LYS A 458 -6.53 -41.42 9.72
CA LYS A 458 -7.29 -41.98 10.86
C LYS A 458 -6.58 -41.81 12.19
N GLU A 459 -5.26 -41.97 12.22
CA GLU A 459 -4.45 -41.78 13.43
C GLU A 459 -4.44 -40.31 13.85
N ASP A 460 -4.16 -39.38 12.94
CA ASP A 460 -4.18 -37.93 13.18
C ASP A 460 -5.59 -37.47 13.60
N ARG A 461 -6.66 -38.03 13.02
CA ARG A 461 -8.04 -37.78 13.46
C ARG A 461 -8.35 -38.31 14.86
N SER A 462 -7.65 -39.33 15.34
CA SER A 462 -7.74 -39.82 16.72
C SER A 462 -6.88 -39.03 17.73
N ARG A 463 -6.00 -38.13 17.26
CA ARG A 463 -5.22 -37.21 18.11
C ARG A 463 -5.95 -35.90 18.42
N LEU A 464 -7.07 -35.62 17.76
CA LEU A 464 -7.88 -34.42 18.01
C LEU A 464 -8.99 -34.71 19.04
N PRO A 465 -9.32 -33.78 19.95
CA PRO A 465 -10.46 -33.92 20.84
C PRO A 465 -11.79 -34.11 20.06
N ASP A 466 -12.67 -34.96 20.58
CA ASP A 466 -13.99 -35.19 19.98
C ASP A 466 -14.78 -33.88 19.84
N PRO A 467 -15.32 -33.56 18.65
CA PRO A 467 -16.03 -32.31 18.38
C PRO A 467 -17.27 -32.16 19.28
N PRO A 468 -17.67 -30.91 19.59
CA PRO A 468 -18.72 -30.63 20.56
C PRO A 468 -20.07 -31.10 20.04
N LYS A 469 -20.80 -31.82 20.89
CA LYS A 469 -22.10 -32.42 20.56
C LYS A 469 -23.22 -31.38 20.67
N THR A 470 -24.16 -31.39 19.72
CA THR A 470 -25.32 -30.50 19.80
C THR A 470 -26.26 -30.93 20.92
N ALA A 471 -27.16 -30.03 21.35
CA ALA A 471 -28.20 -30.35 22.32
C ALA A 471 -29.06 -31.56 21.87
N GLN A 472 -29.29 -31.68 20.56
CA GLN A 472 -29.99 -32.80 19.96
C GLN A 472 -29.18 -34.10 20.09
N ASP A 473 -27.87 -34.08 19.77
CA ASP A 473 -27.02 -35.28 19.86
C ASP A 473 -26.90 -35.81 21.28
N ILE A 474 -26.79 -34.92 22.27
CA ILE A 474 -26.68 -35.30 23.69
C ILE A 474 -28.00 -35.90 24.18
N TRP A 475 -29.14 -35.32 23.80
CA TRP A 475 -30.44 -35.92 24.09
C TRP A 475 -30.60 -37.27 23.39
N GLN A 476 -30.27 -37.35 22.09
CA GLN A 476 -30.34 -38.59 21.33
C GLN A 476 -29.48 -39.69 21.97
N GLN A 477 -28.24 -39.40 22.38
CA GLN A 477 -27.37 -40.34 23.09
C GLN A 477 -27.96 -40.82 24.43
N SER A 478 -28.77 -40.00 25.11
CA SER A 478 -29.44 -40.41 26.36
C SER A 478 -30.62 -41.35 26.16
N VAL A 479 -31.31 -41.30 25.01
CA VAL A 479 -32.54 -42.10 24.73
C VAL A 479 -32.36 -43.17 23.66
N ILE A 480 -31.20 -43.25 23.01
CA ILE A 480 -30.95 -44.18 21.89
C ILE A 480 -31.18 -45.65 22.27
N GLY A 481 -30.89 -46.06 23.51
CA GLY A 481 -31.14 -47.42 24.01
C GLY A 481 -32.63 -47.78 23.97
N ASP A 482 -33.48 -46.93 24.54
CA ASP A 482 -34.93 -47.14 24.60
C ASP A 482 -35.56 -47.16 23.20
N TYR A 483 -35.12 -46.26 22.32
CA TYR A 483 -35.62 -46.22 20.94
C TYR A 483 -35.13 -47.42 20.12
N LEU A 484 -33.87 -47.87 20.27
CA LEU A 484 -33.41 -49.10 19.61
C LEU A 484 -34.19 -50.33 20.09
N ALA A 485 -34.50 -50.45 21.39
CA ALA A 485 -35.36 -51.51 21.90
C ALA A 485 -36.77 -51.46 21.30
N ARG A 486 -37.41 -50.27 21.28
CA ARG A 486 -38.74 -50.06 20.68
C ARG A 486 -38.79 -50.40 19.19
N PHE A 487 -37.73 -50.13 18.45
CA PHE A 487 -37.64 -50.37 17.00
C PHE A 487 -36.88 -51.64 16.61
N LYS A 488 -36.73 -52.63 17.52
CA LYS A 488 -36.10 -53.93 17.25
C LYS A 488 -34.68 -53.81 16.63
N ASN A 489 -33.86 -52.90 17.16
CA ASN A 489 -32.52 -52.54 16.69
C ASN A 489 -32.45 -51.89 15.28
N ASP A 490 -33.58 -51.47 14.70
CA ASP A 490 -33.61 -50.67 13.47
C ASP A 490 -33.14 -49.23 13.74
N ARG A 491 -31.82 -49.01 13.61
CA ARG A 491 -31.16 -47.71 13.80
C ARG A 491 -31.82 -46.55 13.03
N PRO A 492 -32.06 -46.62 11.71
CA PRO A 492 -32.64 -45.50 10.98
C PRO A 492 -34.10 -45.21 11.38
N LYS A 493 -34.92 -46.23 11.70
CA LYS A 493 -36.28 -45.99 12.24
C LYS A 493 -36.23 -45.36 13.63
N ALA A 494 -35.35 -45.85 14.51
CA ALA A 494 -35.12 -45.27 15.83
C ALA A 494 -34.71 -43.79 15.73
N GLN A 495 -33.69 -43.47 14.93
CA GLN A 495 -33.21 -42.10 14.72
C GLN A 495 -34.31 -41.16 14.20
N LYS A 496 -35.11 -41.59 13.21
CA LYS A 496 -36.21 -40.79 12.67
C LYS A 496 -37.31 -40.51 13.72
N ALA A 497 -37.64 -41.50 14.56
CA ALA A 497 -38.58 -41.33 15.65
C ALA A 497 -38.04 -40.41 16.76
N MET A 498 -36.74 -40.48 17.04
CA MET A 498 -36.07 -39.57 17.97
C MET A 498 -36.09 -38.13 17.44
N GLU A 499 -35.71 -37.90 16.18
CA GLU A 499 -35.76 -36.58 15.55
C GLU A 499 -37.17 -35.97 15.55
N ALA A 500 -38.21 -36.76 15.26
CA ALA A 500 -39.59 -36.32 15.37
C ALA A 500 -39.94 -35.86 16.80
N THR A 501 -39.56 -36.66 17.81
CA THR A 501 -39.79 -36.35 19.24
C THR A 501 -39.04 -35.08 19.66
N TRP A 502 -37.79 -34.90 19.21
CA TRP A 502 -37.00 -33.70 19.46
C TRP A 502 -37.66 -32.46 18.86
N ASN A 503 -38.19 -32.55 17.64
CA ASN A 503 -38.84 -31.42 17.00
C ASN A 503 -40.12 -31.00 17.75
N THR A 504 -40.91 -31.94 18.25
CA THR A 504 -42.12 -31.68 19.05
C THR A 504 -41.86 -31.28 20.51
N MET A 505 -40.68 -31.56 21.07
CA MET A 505 -40.33 -31.29 22.47
C MET A 505 -40.38 -29.79 22.81
N GLU A 506 -40.87 -29.44 24.00
CA GLU A 506 -41.06 -28.05 24.41
C GLU A 506 -39.71 -27.32 24.65
N LYS A 507 -39.73 -25.99 24.53
CA LYS A 507 -38.55 -25.15 24.82
C LYS A 507 -38.02 -25.37 26.24
N LYS A 508 -38.90 -25.58 27.22
CA LYS A 508 -38.53 -25.80 28.64
C LYS A 508 -37.68 -27.08 28.83
N GLU A 509 -37.99 -28.13 28.10
CA GLU A 509 -37.29 -29.43 28.16
C GLU A 509 -35.95 -29.36 27.42
N LYS A 510 -35.93 -28.64 26.28
CA LYS A 510 -34.71 -28.38 25.50
C LYS A 510 -33.65 -27.59 26.28
N ILE A 511 -34.03 -26.73 27.24
CA ILE A 511 -33.07 -25.93 28.04
C ILE A 511 -32.04 -26.81 28.76
N MET A 512 -32.43 -27.98 29.29
CA MET A 512 -31.49 -28.88 29.96
C MET A 512 -30.41 -29.40 29.01
N TRP A 513 -30.81 -29.80 27.80
CA TRP A 513 -29.92 -30.32 26.77
C TRP A 513 -29.04 -29.22 26.17
N ILE A 514 -29.57 -28.00 26.01
CA ILE A 514 -28.81 -26.81 25.60
C ILE A 514 -27.73 -26.46 26.63
N LYS A 515 -28.05 -26.50 27.94
CA LYS A 515 -27.05 -26.32 29.00
C LYS A 515 -25.95 -27.39 28.95
N LYS A 516 -26.32 -28.66 28.69
CA LYS A 516 -25.37 -29.77 28.59
C LYS A 516 -24.48 -29.68 27.35
N ALA A 517 -25.01 -29.19 26.22
CA ALA A 517 -24.24 -28.89 25.01
C ALA A 517 -23.30 -27.69 25.19
N ALA A 518 -23.74 -26.65 25.90
CA ALA A 518 -22.87 -25.52 26.25
C ALA A 518 -21.71 -25.96 27.17
N GLU A 519 -21.90 -26.97 28.02
CA GLU A 519 -20.83 -27.54 28.85
C GLU A 519 -19.88 -28.46 28.04
N ASP A 520 -20.39 -29.26 27.10
CA ASP A 520 -19.55 -30.03 26.17
C ASP A 520 -18.78 -29.14 25.19
N GLN A 521 -19.33 -27.98 24.82
CA GLN A 521 -18.58 -26.93 24.10
C GLN A 521 -17.42 -26.39 24.94
N LYS A 522 -17.62 -26.12 26.24
CA LYS A 522 -16.51 -25.72 27.13
C LYS A 522 -15.49 -26.85 27.32
N ARG A 523 -15.94 -28.11 27.36
CA ARG A 523 -15.06 -29.29 27.41
C ARG A 523 -14.15 -29.29 26.17
N TYR A 524 -14.74 -29.25 24.98
CA TYR A 524 -14.00 -29.17 23.72
C TYR A 524 -13.07 -27.95 23.64
N ASP A 525 -13.54 -26.76 24.04
CA ASP A 525 -12.73 -25.54 24.04
C ASP A 525 -11.54 -25.62 25.02
N ARG A 526 -11.70 -26.32 26.15
CA ARG A 526 -10.63 -26.60 27.13
C ARG A 526 -9.64 -27.62 26.59
N ASP A 527 -10.13 -28.76 26.10
CA ASP A 527 -9.30 -29.83 25.54
C ASP A 527 -8.48 -29.30 24.34
N LEU A 528 -9.09 -28.45 23.49
CA LEU A 528 -8.39 -27.73 22.42
C LEU A 528 -7.38 -26.70 22.95
N CYS A 529 -7.62 -26.07 24.09
CA CYS A 529 -6.70 -25.11 24.69
C CYS A 529 -5.46 -25.80 25.28
N GLU A 530 -5.64 -27.00 25.84
CA GLU A 530 -4.59 -27.83 26.41
C GLU A 530 -3.71 -28.46 25.31
N MET A 531 -4.33 -28.90 24.21
CA MET A 531 -3.62 -29.41 23.01
C MET A 531 -2.94 -28.31 22.17
N ARG A 532 -3.17 -27.02 22.46
CA ARG A 532 -2.66 -25.91 21.64
C ARG A 532 -1.25 -25.51 22.05
N SER A 533 -0.28 -25.80 21.20
CA SER A 533 1.12 -25.37 21.40
C SER A 533 1.24 -23.83 21.52
N PRO A 534 2.19 -23.31 22.33
CA PRO A 534 2.36 -21.87 22.55
C PRO A 534 2.51 -21.05 21.25
N ALA A 535 3.25 -21.58 20.27
CA ALA A 535 3.42 -20.96 18.95
C ALA A 535 2.09 -20.74 18.23
N THR A 536 1.16 -21.69 18.36
CA THR A 536 -0.16 -21.61 17.69
C THR A 536 -1.06 -20.56 18.34
N ALA A 537 -0.95 -20.33 19.65
CA ALA A 537 -1.76 -19.33 20.37
C ALA A 537 -1.49 -17.89 19.90
N ILE A 538 -0.22 -17.57 19.67
CA ILE A 538 0.25 -16.27 19.20
C ILE A 538 -0.33 -15.93 17.82
N ALA A 539 -0.41 -16.92 16.92
CA ALA A 539 -0.92 -16.77 15.56
C ALA A 539 -2.42 -16.41 15.45
N SER A 540 -3.23 -16.53 16.52
CA SER A 540 -4.65 -16.12 16.50
C SER A 540 -4.99 -14.97 17.46
N GLY A 541 -4.00 -14.21 17.93
CA GLY A 541 -4.22 -13.02 18.76
C GLY A 541 -4.90 -13.25 20.12
N LYS A 542 -5.11 -14.50 20.56
CA LYS A 542 -5.62 -14.79 21.90
C LYS A 542 -4.50 -14.55 22.91
N LYS A 543 -4.74 -13.65 23.87
CA LYS A 543 -3.78 -13.40 24.94
C LYS A 543 -3.59 -14.66 25.79
N MET A 544 -2.34 -15.09 25.92
CA MET A 544 -1.95 -16.16 26.84
C MET A 544 -2.24 -15.65 28.25
N LYS A 545 -2.94 -16.45 29.04
CA LYS A 545 -3.30 -16.10 30.42
C LYS A 545 -2.27 -16.74 31.33
N PHE A 546 -1.47 -15.92 32.01
CA PHE A 546 -0.58 -16.43 33.05
C PHE A 546 -1.34 -16.52 34.36
N GLU A 547 -1.12 -17.59 35.11
CA GLU A 547 -1.83 -17.81 36.37
C GLU A 547 -1.36 -16.82 37.44
N GLY A 548 -2.32 -16.26 38.18
CA GLY A 548 -2.05 -15.18 39.15
C GLY A 548 -1.72 -13.80 38.57
N GLU A 549 -1.66 -13.61 37.23
CA GLU A 549 -1.31 -12.31 36.64
C GLU A 549 -2.29 -11.20 37.11
N PRO A 550 -1.79 -10.09 37.68
CA PRO A 550 -2.64 -8.97 38.08
C PRO A 550 -3.48 -8.43 36.90
N LYS A 551 -4.73 -8.02 37.17
CA LYS A 551 -5.61 -7.46 36.14
C LYS A 551 -5.24 -6.00 35.86
N LYS A 552 -5.12 -5.63 34.58
CA LYS A 552 -4.82 -4.25 34.17
C LYS A 552 -5.92 -3.29 34.67
N PRO A 553 -5.55 -2.20 35.38
CA PRO A 553 -6.48 -1.19 35.86
C PRO A 553 -6.96 -0.29 34.71
N PRO A 554 -7.97 0.57 34.95
CA PRO A 554 -8.36 1.62 34.02
C PRO A 554 -7.16 2.45 33.53
N SER A 555 -6.98 2.54 32.21
CA SER A 555 -5.84 3.24 31.60
C SER A 555 -6.01 4.76 31.55
N ASN A 556 -7.21 5.28 31.82
CA ASN A 556 -7.51 6.71 31.80
C ASN A 556 -8.67 7.04 32.77
N GLY A 557 -8.82 8.32 33.14
CA GLY A 557 -9.88 8.80 34.03
C GLY A 557 -11.28 8.44 33.54
N TYR A 558 -11.54 8.54 32.22
CA TYR A 558 -12.82 8.11 31.63
C TYR A 558 -13.12 6.63 31.87
N GLN A 559 -12.13 5.73 31.78
CA GLN A 559 -12.34 4.31 32.07
C GLN A 559 -12.61 4.05 33.56
N LYS A 560 -12.02 4.85 34.46
CA LYS A 560 -12.30 4.72 35.90
C LYS A 560 -13.71 5.22 36.23
N PHE A 561 -14.16 6.29 35.57
CA PHE A 561 -15.52 6.81 35.66
C PHE A 561 -16.55 5.83 35.09
N SER A 562 -16.31 5.28 33.88
CA SER A 562 -17.21 4.30 33.26
C SER A 562 -17.32 3.00 34.06
N GLN A 563 -16.20 2.53 34.63
CA GLN A 563 -16.21 1.42 35.58
C GLN A 563 -17.09 1.70 36.80
N GLU A 564 -17.05 2.92 37.35
CA GLU A 564 -17.87 3.34 38.49
C GLU A 564 -19.35 3.37 38.11
N MET A 565 -19.71 4.02 37.00
CA MET A 565 -21.09 4.10 36.53
C MET A 565 -21.70 2.75 36.15
N LEU A 566 -20.90 1.80 35.64
CA LEU A 566 -21.34 0.42 35.40
C LEU A 566 -21.45 -0.41 36.69
N SER A 567 -20.73 -0.05 37.75
CA SER A 567 -20.77 -0.75 39.05
C SER A 567 -21.88 -0.25 39.97
N ASN A 568 -22.23 1.04 39.89
CA ASN A 568 -23.27 1.67 40.71
C ASN A 568 -24.70 1.22 40.33
N GLY A 569 -24.86 0.52 39.22
CA GLY A 569 -26.09 -0.22 38.87
C GLY A 569 -27.25 0.62 38.32
N GLU A 570 -27.22 1.95 38.43
CA GLU A 570 -28.24 2.88 37.90
C GLU A 570 -28.66 2.57 36.45
N LEU A 571 -27.68 2.23 35.61
CA LEU A 571 -27.85 2.03 34.17
C LEU A 571 -28.23 0.59 33.78
N ASN A 572 -28.40 -0.34 34.74
CA ASN A 572 -28.60 -1.77 34.46
C ASN A 572 -29.89 -2.11 33.69
N HIS A 573 -30.83 -1.18 33.57
CA HIS A 573 -32.05 -1.35 32.79
C HIS A 573 -31.82 -1.15 31.27
N LEU A 574 -30.70 -0.55 30.86
CA LEU A 574 -30.35 -0.31 29.46
C LEU A 574 -29.39 -1.39 28.90
N PRO A 575 -29.48 -1.74 27.61
CA PRO A 575 -28.54 -2.65 26.97
C PRO A 575 -27.12 -2.04 26.93
N MET A 576 -26.09 -2.90 26.92
CA MET A 576 -24.69 -2.49 27.10
C MET A 576 -24.22 -1.36 26.16
N LYS A 577 -24.71 -1.34 24.91
CA LYS A 577 -24.39 -0.30 23.93
C LYS A 577 -24.88 1.09 24.40
N GLU A 578 -26.13 1.19 24.84
CA GLU A 578 -26.75 2.42 25.33
C GLU A 578 -26.16 2.87 26.67
N ARG A 579 -25.79 1.92 27.55
CA ARG A 579 -25.05 2.25 28.79
C ARG A 579 -23.73 2.96 28.49
N MET A 580 -22.99 2.52 27.48
CA MET A 580 -21.73 3.18 27.10
C MET A 580 -21.97 4.58 26.49
N THR A 581 -23.03 4.78 25.72
CA THR A 581 -23.43 6.10 25.19
C THR A 581 -23.80 7.07 26.32
N GLU A 582 -24.67 6.66 27.24
CA GLU A 582 -25.08 7.50 28.38
C GLU A 582 -23.91 7.84 29.31
N ILE A 583 -23.00 6.89 29.54
CA ILE A 583 -21.76 7.15 30.31
C ILE A 583 -20.84 8.14 29.59
N GLY A 584 -20.72 8.06 28.26
CA GLY A 584 -20.00 9.06 27.47
C GLY A 584 -20.61 10.46 27.61
N GLY A 585 -21.94 10.56 27.48
CA GLY A 585 -22.67 11.82 27.66
C GLY A 585 -22.59 12.39 29.07
N ARG A 586 -22.56 11.54 30.11
CA ARG A 586 -22.31 11.98 31.51
C ARG A 586 -20.86 12.42 31.73
N TRP A 587 -19.89 11.74 31.13
CA TRP A 587 -18.47 12.13 31.22
C TRP A 587 -18.23 13.50 30.59
N GLN A 588 -18.83 13.80 29.43
CA GLN A 588 -18.64 15.12 28.80
C GLN A 588 -19.20 16.25 29.66
N ARG A 589 -20.41 16.07 30.23
CA ARG A 589 -21.06 17.01 31.17
C ARG A 589 -20.35 17.14 32.54
N LEU A 590 -19.38 16.29 32.85
CA LEU A 590 -18.70 16.29 34.14
C LEU A 590 -17.76 17.51 34.31
N PRO A 591 -17.78 18.22 35.45
CA PRO A 591 -16.87 19.34 35.71
C PRO A 591 -15.39 18.93 35.65
N GLN A 592 -14.51 19.82 35.16
CA GLN A 592 -13.09 19.50 34.98
C GLN A 592 -12.40 19.05 36.27
N LYS A 593 -12.73 19.68 37.42
CA LYS A 593 -12.25 19.29 38.76
C LYS A 593 -12.55 17.83 39.11
N GLU A 594 -13.67 17.28 38.63
CA GLU A 594 -14.05 15.88 38.84
C GLU A 594 -13.41 14.95 37.81
N LYS A 595 -13.29 15.38 36.54
CA LYS A 595 -12.49 14.68 35.53
C LYS A 595 -11.04 14.48 36.02
N ASP A 596 -10.44 15.51 36.63
CA ASP A 596 -9.10 15.47 37.23
C ASP A 596 -9.02 14.56 38.46
N ARG A 597 -10.09 14.48 39.29
CA ARG A 597 -10.19 13.50 40.37
C ARG A 597 -10.17 12.07 39.82
N TYR A 598 -10.95 11.77 38.78
CA TYR A 598 -10.94 10.44 38.16
C TYR A 598 -9.62 10.12 37.47
N LYS A 599 -8.95 11.10 36.85
CA LYS A 599 -7.59 10.97 36.32
C LYS A 599 -6.60 10.57 37.41
N LYS A 600 -6.55 11.28 38.54
CA LYS A 600 -5.68 10.94 39.69
C LYS A 600 -5.96 9.54 40.24
N ILE A 601 -7.23 9.12 40.33
CA ILE A 601 -7.60 7.76 40.78
C ILE A 601 -7.12 6.69 39.77
N ALA A 602 -7.22 6.95 38.47
CA ALA A 602 -6.72 6.03 37.44
C ALA A 602 -5.18 5.92 37.47
N GLU A 603 -4.47 7.03 37.57
CA GLU A 603 -3.01 7.08 37.71
C GLU A 603 -2.52 6.32 38.96
N GLU A 604 -3.19 6.52 40.10
CA GLU A 604 -2.87 5.82 41.34
C GLU A 604 -3.10 4.31 41.22
N LYS A 605 -4.20 3.89 40.57
CA LYS A 605 -4.44 2.46 40.28
C LYS A 605 -3.42 1.87 39.30
N GLN A 606 -2.88 2.65 38.37
CA GLN A 606 -1.78 2.22 37.49
C GLN A 606 -0.46 2.04 38.26
N LYS A 607 -0.14 2.93 39.22
CA LYS A 607 1.01 2.77 40.11
C LYS A 607 0.89 1.51 40.96
N GLN A 608 -0.28 1.29 41.59
CA GLN A 608 -0.56 0.09 42.38
C GLN A 608 -0.42 -1.20 41.54
N TYR A 609 -0.96 -1.19 40.31
CA TYR A 609 -0.79 -2.31 39.38
C TYR A 609 0.66 -2.57 38.99
N LYS A 610 1.46 -1.53 38.74
CA LYS A 610 2.89 -1.68 38.41
C LYS A 610 3.64 -2.39 39.55
N VAL A 611 3.41 -1.98 40.79
CA VAL A 611 4.01 -2.63 41.98
C VAL A 611 3.53 -4.08 42.12
N GLN A 612 2.22 -4.36 41.94
CA GLN A 612 1.69 -5.73 41.99
C GLN A 612 2.26 -6.62 40.87
N LEU A 613 2.45 -6.06 39.67
CA LEU A 613 3.04 -6.78 38.54
C LEU A 613 4.53 -7.06 38.79
N GLU A 614 5.29 -6.12 39.35
CA GLU A 614 6.68 -6.30 39.76
C GLU A 614 6.82 -7.36 40.86
N GLN A 615 5.93 -7.35 41.87
CA GLN A 615 5.87 -8.38 42.91
C GLN A 615 5.51 -9.77 42.36
N TRP A 616 4.53 -9.85 41.45
CA TRP A 616 4.17 -11.10 40.79
C TRP A 616 5.32 -11.64 39.93
N LEU A 617 5.95 -10.79 39.11
CA LEU A 617 7.15 -11.14 38.33
C LEU A 617 8.30 -11.59 39.24
N ALA A 618 8.47 -11.00 40.42
CA ALA A 618 9.45 -11.41 41.42
C ALA A 618 9.14 -12.79 42.02
N SER A 619 7.86 -13.14 42.20
CA SER A 619 7.41 -14.43 42.73
C SER A 619 7.53 -15.60 41.75
N LEU A 620 7.54 -15.32 40.44
CA LEU A 620 7.75 -16.32 39.39
C LEU A 620 9.20 -16.80 39.30
N SER A 621 9.38 -18.07 38.92
CA SER A 621 10.70 -18.64 38.64
C SER A 621 11.42 -17.93 37.49
N SER A 622 12.74 -18.05 37.42
CA SER A 622 13.54 -17.46 36.34
C SER A 622 13.13 -17.94 34.94
N GLN A 623 12.62 -19.17 34.82
CA GLN A 623 12.14 -19.73 33.56
C GLN A 623 10.80 -19.09 33.15
N GLU A 624 9.83 -18.99 34.06
CA GLU A 624 8.53 -18.35 33.81
C GLU A 624 8.64 -16.84 33.56
N ARG A 625 9.57 -16.16 34.26
CA ARG A 625 9.85 -14.74 34.03
C ARG A 625 10.40 -14.48 32.63
N ASN A 626 11.18 -15.41 32.09
CA ASN A 626 11.73 -15.31 30.73
C ASN A 626 10.64 -15.60 29.67
N THR A 627 9.81 -16.63 29.85
CA THR A 627 8.70 -16.90 28.92
C THR A 627 7.67 -15.76 28.91
N TYR A 628 7.39 -15.11 30.05
CA TYR A 628 6.53 -13.92 30.10
C TYR A 628 7.09 -12.72 29.33
N LYS A 629 8.40 -12.46 29.44
CA LYS A 629 9.09 -11.39 28.69
C LYS A 629 9.08 -11.67 27.19
N GLU A 630 9.41 -12.90 26.81
CA GLU A 630 9.44 -13.33 25.41
C GLU A 630 8.05 -13.24 24.77
N TYR A 631 7.02 -13.73 25.47
CA TYR A 631 5.63 -13.63 25.05
C TYR A 631 5.19 -12.19 24.79
N ASN A 632 5.45 -11.26 25.71
CA ASN A 632 5.09 -9.85 25.53
C ASN A 632 5.85 -9.21 24.35
N SER A 633 7.13 -9.57 24.14
CA SER A 633 7.90 -9.12 22.98
C SER A 633 7.28 -9.60 21.66
N GLN A 634 6.88 -10.87 21.56
CA GLN A 634 6.25 -11.44 20.37
C GLN A 634 4.86 -10.83 20.10
N VAL A 635 4.06 -10.56 21.14
CA VAL A 635 2.75 -9.87 20.99
C VAL A 635 2.92 -8.45 20.47
N SER A 636 3.90 -7.68 20.98
CA SER A 636 4.17 -6.33 20.46
C SER A 636 4.64 -6.31 19.01
N GLN A 637 5.35 -7.36 18.56
CA GLN A 637 5.77 -7.52 17.17
C GLN A 637 4.58 -7.88 16.27
N SER A 638 3.76 -8.87 16.64
CA SER A 638 2.61 -9.28 15.84
C SER A 638 1.57 -8.17 15.68
N PHE A 639 1.36 -7.33 16.71
CA PHE A 639 0.45 -6.19 16.62
C PHE A 639 0.94 -5.12 15.62
N HIS A 640 2.26 -4.91 15.50
CA HIS A 640 2.84 -4.02 14.49
C HIS A 640 2.67 -4.58 13.08
N THR A 641 2.94 -5.87 12.87
CA THR A 641 2.76 -6.53 11.57
C THR A 641 1.31 -6.50 11.12
N ILE A 642 0.35 -6.68 12.04
CA ILE A 642 -1.08 -6.60 11.73
C ILE A 642 -1.49 -5.16 11.36
N MET A 643 -1.11 -4.14 12.15
CA MET A 643 -1.42 -2.73 11.86
C MET A 643 -0.81 -2.25 10.53
N ALA A 644 0.39 -2.74 10.18
CA ALA A 644 1.03 -2.46 8.89
C ALA A 644 0.38 -3.19 7.69
N SER A 645 -0.56 -4.11 7.92
CA SER A 645 -1.24 -4.92 6.90
C SER A 645 -2.70 -4.55 6.65
N MET A 646 -3.25 -3.58 7.39
CA MET A 646 -4.62 -3.10 7.18
C MET A 646 -4.64 -1.95 6.15
N PRO A 647 -5.48 -2.02 5.10
CA PRO A 647 -5.64 -0.91 4.16
C PRO A 647 -6.41 0.25 4.81
N LEU A 648 -5.94 1.47 4.57
CA LEU A 648 -6.62 2.70 4.96
C LEU A 648 -7.95 2.82 4.20
N ALA A 649 -9.02 3.22 4.90
CA ALA A 649 -10.32 3.53 4.32
C ALA A 649 -10.50 5.06 4.26
N PRO A 650 -11.12 5.61 3.20
CA PRO A 650 -11.31 7.06 3.04
C PRO A 650 -12.55 7.58 3.80
N SER A 651 -12.54 8.86 4.14
CA SER A 651 -13.65 9.64 4.73
C SER A 651 -13.78 11.01 4.05
N HIS A 652 -15.03 11.39 3.75
CA HIS A 652 -15.56 12.65 3.17
C HIS A 652 -17.02 12.82 3.77
N ILE A 653 -17.56 14.04 4.03
CA ILE A 653 -18.78 14.42 4.87
C ILE A 653 -19.33 15.84 4.48
N VAL A 654 -20.63 16.25 4.50
CA VAL A 654 -21.14 17.48 3.77
C VAL A 654 -21.53 18.77 4.58
N SER A 655 -21.00 19.97 4.20
CA SER A 655 -21.29 21.32 4.81
C SER A 655 -21.78 22.48 3.88
N GLN A 656 -22.16 23.62 4.48
CA GLN A 656 -22.35 24.97 3.86
C GLN A 656 -22.60 26.10 4.91
N GLU A 657 -22.32 27.39 4.61
CA GLU A 657 -22.35 28.53 5.56
C GLU A 657 -23.49 29.58 5.39
N LYS A 658 -23.80 30.35 6.47
CA LYS A 658 -23.94 31.83 6.41
C LYS A 658 -23.81 32.52 7.80
N ALA A 659 -23.30 33.78 7.83
CA ALA A 659 -22.72 34.42 9.02
C ALA A 659 -23.47 35.67 9.58
N SER A 660 -23.19 36.04 10.84
CA SER A 660 -22.50 37.32 11.20
C SER A 660 -22.25 37.49 12.73
N SER A 661 -20.97 37.74 13.11
CA SER A 661 -20.47 38.62 14.20
C SER A 661 -21.10 38.55 15.63
N GLU A 662 -20.38 38.42 16.76
CA GLU A 662 -18.96 38.68 17.09
C GLU A 662 -18.37 37.64 18.08
N ALA A 663 -17.12 37.24 17.84
CA ALA A 663 -16.03 37.02 18.79
C ALA A 663 -16.19 36.02 19.97
N ASP A 664 -15.51 34.86 20.00
CA ASP A 664 -15.13 33.94 18.92
C ASP A 664 -14.82 32.56 19.55
N THR A 665 -15.39 31.50 18.99
CA THR A 665 -15.41 30.16 19.63
C THR A 665 -15.43 29.04 18.59
N SER A 666 -14.98 27.84 19.01
CA SER A 666 -15.65 26.53 18.77
C SER A 666 -14.86 25.41 18.03
N SER A 667 -15.30 24.18 18.36
CA SER A 667 -15.35 22.87 17.67
C SER A 667 -14.78 22.69 16.24
N GLU A 668 -14.31 21.51 15.80
CA GLU A 668 -15.10 20.30 15.42
C GLU A 668 -16.38 20.71 14.63
N GLU A 669 -16.71 20.25 13.42
CA GLU A 669 -16.46 19.01 12.65
C GLU A 669 -16.18 19.45 11.17
N ASP A 670 -15.27 18.82 10.39
CA ASP A 670 -15.41 17.56 9.63
C ASP A 670 -16.44 17.67 8.47
N ASP A 671 -15.96 18.04 7.26
CA ASP A 671 -16.74 18.13 5.99
C ASP A 671 -15.94 18.02 4.62
N ASP A 672 -16.53 18.39 3.45
CA ASP A 672 -16.38 17.87 2.04
C ASP A 672 -15.70 18.82 0.99
N ASP A 673 -15.56 18.54 -0.34
CA ASP A 673 -16.04 17.46 -1.26
C ASP A 673 -15.01 17.15 -2.40
N ASP A 674 -15.41 16.35 -3.41
CA ASP A 674 -14.88 16.27 -4.79
C ASP A 674 -13.44 15.74 -5.03
N ASP A 675 -13.30 14.40 -5.02
CA ASP A 675 -12.24 13.69 -5.78
C ASP A 675 -12.54 13.75 -7.29
N VAL A 676 -12.27 14.91 -7.90
CA VAL A 676 -12.08 14.99 -9.35
C VAL A 676 -10.81 14.23 -9.71
N SER A 677 -10.94 13.17 -10.51
CA SER A 677 -9.82 12.31 -10.91
C SER A 677 -8.81 13.07 -11.78
N ALA A 678 -7.87 13.74 -11.13
CA ALA A 678 -6.72 14.37 -11.77
C ALA A 678 -5.81 13.29 -12.36
N ASN A 679 -5.30 13.56 -13.56
CA ASN A 679 -4.45 12.61 -14.28
C ASN A 679 -3.11 12.45 -13.57
N ASP A 680 -2.50 11.26 -13.66
CA ASP A 680 -1.07 11.11 -13.42
C ASP A 680 -0.31 11.93 -14.48
N ASP A 681 0.05 13.16 -14.13
CA ASP A 681 1.04 13.94 -14.86
C ASP A 681 2.42 13.33 -14.61
N ASP A 682 2.76 12.33 -15.42
CA ASP A 682 4.16 12.07 -15.79
C ASP A 682 4.65 13.34 -16.52
N ASP A 683 5.35 14.20 -15.79
CA ASP A 683 6.17 15.28 -16.33
C ASP A 683 7.41 14.66 -17.01
N ASP A 684 7.31 14.47 -18.33
CA ASP A 684 8.47 14.45 -19.20
C ASP A 684 9.04 15.89 -19.21
N ASP A 685 10.05 16.16 -18.36
CA ASP A 685 10.90 17.35 -18.42
C ASP A 685 11.60 17.40 -19.81
N ASP A 686 10.96 17.99 -20.81
CA ASP A 686 11.62 18.50 -22.01
C ASP A 686 12.51 19.70 -21.57
N ASP A 687 13.83 19.56 -21.70
CA ASP A 687 14.79 20.65 -21.46
C ASP A 687 14.49 21.83 -22.42
N ASP A 688 13.99 22.96 -21.90
CA ASP A 688 14.17 24.28 -22.52
C ASP A 688 14.64 25.28 -21.46
N ASP A 689 15.72 25.99 -21.79
CA ASP A 689 16.37 27.00 -20.93
C ASP A 689 15.59 28.32 -21.00
N ASP A 690 15.32 28.96 -19.85
CA ASP A 690 15.39 30.43 -19.69
C ASP A 690 15.31 30.80 -18.17
N ASP A 691 16.47 30.96 -17.54
CA ASP A 691 16.63 31.61 -16.24
C ASP A 691 16.72 33.14 -16.44
N GLU A 692 15.72 33.93 -16.05
CA GLU A 692 15.87 35.37 -15.74
C GLU A 692 15.05 35.70 -14.46
N ASP A 693 15.61 35.39 -13.28
CA ASP A 693 15.23 36.00 -11.98
C ASP A 693 15.91 37.39 -11.87
N GLU A 694 15.15 38.44 -11.58
CA GLU A 694 15.69 39.67 -10.96
C GLU A 694 14.59 40.36 -10.13
N ASP A 695 14.74 40.31 -8.80
CA ASP A 695 13.99 41.14 -7.84
C ASP A 695 14.50 42.59 -7.90
N ASP A 696 13.62 43.59 -7.86
CA ASP A 696 13.92 44.88 -7.20
C ASP A 696 12.63 45.56 -6.69
N ASP A 697 12.78 46.36 -5.62
CA ASP A 697 11.71 46.87 -4.77
C ASP A 697 11.24 48.32 -5.12
N GLU A 698 10.14 48.71 -4.45
CA GLU A 698 9.73 50.09 -4.06
C GLU A 698 8.96 51.05 -5.00
N ALA A 699 8.14 51.86 -4.29
CA ALA A 699 7.73 53.26 -4.57
C ALA A 699 6.43 53.57 -5.35
N GLU A 700 5.33 53.54 -4.61
CA GLU A 700 4.43 54.69 -4.31
C GLU A 700 3.70 55.51 -5.42
N ASP A 701 2.37 55.56 -5.23
CA ASP A 701 1.47 56.75 -5.21
C ASP A 701 0.82 57.40 -6.47
N LYS A 702 -0.50 57.56 -6.29
CA LYS A 702 -1.47 58.60 -6.75
C LYS A 702 -2.53 58.15 -7.77
N GLU A 703 -3.74 57.84 -7.31
CA GLU A 703 -4.83 58.78 -6.96
C GLU A 703 -5.45 59.55 -8.15
N ASN A 704 -6.65 59.12 -8.55
CA ASN A 704 -7.89 59.90 -8.78
C ASN A 704 -8.87 59.01 -9.58
N LYS A 705 -10.05 58.59 -9.12
CA LYS A 705 -11.17 59.21 -8.37
C LYS A 705 -12.21 59.94 -9.25
N SER A 706 -13.31 59.23 -9.51
CA SER A 706 -14.71 59.70 -9.75
C SER A 706 -15.55 58.43 -10.03
N GLU A 707 -16.57 58.00 -9.26
CA GLU A 707 -17.80 58.71 -8.82
C GLU A 707 -18.57 59.24 -10.07
N ASP A 708 -19.87 58.99 -10.31
CA ASP A 708 -20.98 58.61 -9.41
C ASP A 708 -22.22 58.03 -10.17
N SER A 709 -23.13 57.37 -9.42
CA SER A 709 -24.60 57.22 -9.55
C SER A 709 -25.35 57.22 -10.92
N SER A 710 -26.20 56.21 -11.21
CA SER A 710 -27.67 56.13 -10.90
C SER A 710 -28.51 56.21 -12.20
N SER A 711 -29.78 55.79 -12.34
CA SER A 711 -30.76 55.03 -11.51
C SER A 711 -32.02 54.75 -12.37
N GLU A 712 -32.76 53.66 -12.09
CA GLU A 712 -34.24 53.52 -12.32
C GLU A 712 -34.77 53.59 -13.79
N SER A 713 -35.98 53.13 -14.20
CA SER A 713 -37.03 52.20 -13.69
C SER A 713 -38.04 51.97 -14.87
N SER A 714 -39.24 51.40 -14.61
CA SER A 714 -40.37 51.03 -15.51
C SER A 714 -40.17 49.75 -16.37
N SER A 715 -41.04 48.72 -16.43
CA SER A 715 -42.46 48.45 -16.06
C SER A 715 -43.52 48.63 -17.17
N ALA A 716 -43.89 47.52 -17.83
CA ALA A 716 -45.21 47.14 -18.41
C ALA A 716 -45.04 45.74 -19.06
N GLU A 717 -45.83 44.66 -18.86
CA GLU A 717 -47.27 44.43 -18.55
C GLU A 717 -48.25 44.68 -19.72
N THR A 718 -48.34 43.73 -20.66
CA THR A 718 -49.52 43.34 -21.51
C THR A 718 -49.21 41.95 -22.08
N SER A 719 -49.85 40.82 -21.75
CA SER A 719 -51.26 40.38 -21.80
C SER A 719 -51.62 39.54 -23.04
N ASP A 720 -52.44 38.51 -22.82
CA ASP A 720 -53.18 37.65 -23.78
C ASP A 720 -52.39 36.68 -24.69
N SER A 721 -52.98 35.56 -25.15
CA SER A 721 -53.79 34.52 -24.46
C SER A 721 -53.88 33.28 -25.37
N ASP A 722 -54.21 32.14 -24.79
CA ASP A 722 -54.67 30.85 -25.36
C ASP A 722 -54.85 30.71 -26.89
N SER A 723 -54.23 29.68 -27.49
CA SER A 723 -54.93 28.44 -27.92
C SER A 723 -54.02 27.46 -28.70
N ASP A 724 -54.30 26.16 -28.55
CA ASP A 724 -53.70 24.96 -29.18
C ASP A 724 -52.22 24.62 -28.86
#